data_AF-A0A2M7H1D0-F1
#
_entry.id   AF-A0A2M7H1D0-F1
#
_cell.length_a   1.000
_cell.length_b   1.000
_cell.length_c   1.000
_cell.angle_alpha   90.00
_cell.angle_beta   90.00
_cell.angle_gamma   90.00
#
_symmetry.space_group_name_H-M   'P 1'
#
loop_
_entity.id
_entity.type
_entity.pdbx_description
1 polymer ?
#
loop_
_entity_poly.entity_id
_entity_poly.type
_entity_poly.pdbx_seq_one_letter_code
_entity_poly.pdbx_strand_id
1 'polypeptide(L)'
;MPKTVLITGGCGFIGTNAADFYLKKGCKVVSFDNLSRAGAKENLKWLKKQGGNLVFVKGDIRDEKKLLETFKKYKPDLVAHLAAQTTMVTSVTNPREDFEINALGTFNVLEALRKSSPKATILYSSCFDEKTKAVTIDGIKKHNEIKERDKVLSINPKTGNIEIKPVEEVIIQHYRGPMLYFKGKRYEFFVTPNHRILYQHDNDNRPTNFSFKPASEMAKRFQFFLPKGKWRGKNEEYINLIEKAGNPDLIWNRKNLLSVMRTEDLFYLMGIYIGDGSLNLVVKKYPTRTGLSKVEYIEMARNSSTGRFMSTEEIGGKIGAKEEVISFGYGIFFDIPENDKCREKVEDVLKSSGISYHAYKNEHNGQSRIYFTSKILFNIFSQCGHDAKEKRIPAWMLEYSPKYLQYLFQGLLDSDGDGKVAFRTTSKSLVRDFIELCTKLSYDLSLREGHAQGNIDGRKIEGDYYDFNISRTPRLAFRKNTSWINYDGIVWCLKVKDNENFLVERNGKFVFSGNTNKVYGEMLDIPVVEKKERYDYKNIRGISENYPLDFCGPYGCSKGTGDQYTIDYARIYGLNTVVFRQSGIYGPHQFGIEEQGWLAWFCNALLFDKPVTIFGDGKQVRDVLYIDDLLRAFDLAFKNIKKTRGKAYNIGGGPNFSLSIWELFEILEKLSGKKFNYKFGPWRPGDQKIYISDISKAKKDFGWQPLASPEEGVKKLYNWVSKNKVLIKKAGVFKK
;
A
#
# COMPACT_ATOMS: atom_id res chain seq x y z
N MET A 1 14.26 -35.75 27.26
CA MET A 1 14.27 -35.47 25.80
C MET A 1 12.95 -35.96 25.22
N PRO A 2 12.46 -35.44 24.09
CA PRO A 2 11.24 -35.98 23.46
C PRO A 2 11.48 -37.43 23.02
N LYS A 3 10.45 -38.28 23.06
CA LYS A 3 10.51 -39.65 22.53
C LYS A 3 10.22 -39.65 21.03
N THR A 4 9.19 -38.90 20.61
CA THR A 4 8.82 -38.68 19.22
C THR A 4 8.81 -37.19 18.88
N VAL A 5 9.54 -36.81 17.83
CA VAL A 5 9.58 -35.46 17.26
C VAL A 5 8.93 -35.48 15.89
N LEU A 6 7.90 -34.66 15.67
CA LEU A 6 7.34 -34.41 14.34
C LEU A 6 7.98 -33.15 13.76
N ILE A 7 8.44 -33.24 12.52
CA ILE A 7 9.11 -32.14 11.82
C ILE A 7 8.37 -31.91 10.50
N THR A 8 7.53 -30.88 10.45
CA THR A 8 6.96 -30.42 9.17
C THR A 8 8.06 -29.68 8.39
N GLY A 9 8.23 -29.95 7.10
CA GLY A 9 9.34 -29.39 6.32
C GLY A 9 10.68 -30.09 6.64
N GLY A 10 10.61 -31.34 7.13
CA GLY A 10 11.75 -32.12 7.61
C GLY A 10 12.79 -32.51 6.55
N CYS A 11 12.58 -32.18 5.27
CA CYS A 11 13.56 -32.33 4.20
C CYS A 11 14.10 -30.97 3.67
N GLY A 12 13.55 -29.84 4.15
CA GLY A 12 14.16 -28.52 3.99
C GLY A 12 15.44 -28.37 4.81
N PHE A 13 16.20 -27.29 4.61
CA PHE A 13 17.50 -27.04 5.28
C PHE A 13 17.45 -27.25 6.82
N ILE A 14 16.64 -26.47 7.53
CA ILE A 14 16.57 -26.54 9.01
C ILE A 14 15.98 -27.89 9.43
N GLY A 15 14.94 -28.37 8.74
CA GLY A 15 14.28 -29.65 9.02
C GLY A 15 15.21 -30.87 8.88
N THR A 16 16.14 -30.84 7.92
CA THR A 16 17.11 -31.90 7.67
C THR A 16 18.11 -32.01 8.82
N ASN A 17 18.73 -30.90 9.20
CA ASN A 17 19.66 -30.89 10.33
C ASN A 17 18.93 -31.18 11.66
N ALA A 18 17.69 -30.69 11.83
CA ALA A 18 16.85 -31.02 12.99
C ALA A 18 16.54 -32.52 13.07
N ALA A 19 16.20 -33.15 11.95
CA ALA A 19 15.94 -34.59 11.89
C ALA A 19 17.18 -35.39 12.30
N ASP A 20 18.34 -35.09 11.71
CA ASP A 20 19.62 -35.71 12.05
C ASP A 20 19.99 -35.53 13.53
N PHE A 21 19.88 -34.32 14.07
CA PHE A 21 20.15 -34.00 15.47
C PHE A 21 19.26 -34.75 16.46
N TYR A 22 17.98 -34.96 16.15
CA TYR A 22 17.08 -35.74 17.00
C TYR A 22 17.26 -37.27 16.80
N LEU A 23 17.57 -37.74 15.59
CA LEU A 23 17.95 -39.14 15.35
C LEU A 23 19.21 -39.54 16.13
N LYS A 24 20.24 -38.68 16.13
CA LYS A 24 21.48 -38.84 16.92
C LYS A 24 21.26 -38.81 18.43
N LYS A 25 20.10 -38.32 18.90
CA LYS A 25 19.66 -38.38 20.30
C LYS A 25 18.75 -39.58 20.61
N GLY A 26 18.60 -40.52 19.67
CA GLY A 26 17.74 -41.70 19.82
C GLY A 26 16.24 -41.41 19.73
N CYS A 27 15.82 -40.19 19.37
CA CYS A 27 14.42 -39.86 19.20
C CYS A 27 13.84 -40.53 17.94
N LYS A 28 12.57 -40.91 18.00
CA LYS A 28 11.79 -41.19 16.79
C LYS A 28 11.50 -39.88 16.06
N VAL A 29 11.86 -39.79 14.79
CA VAL A 29 11.67 -38.57 13.98
C VAL A 29 10.65 -38.83 12.89
N VAL A 30 9.58 -38.04 12.87
CA VAL A 30 8.54 -38.08 11.83
C VAL A 30 8.72 -36.85 10.93
N SER A 31 9.39 -37.04 9.80
CA SER A 31 9.61 -36.01 8.77
C SER A 31 8.38 -35.93 7.86
N PHE A 32 7.57 -34.89 8.03
CA PHE A 32 6.38 -34.62 7.22
C PHE A 32 6.69 -33.54 6.18
N ASP A 33 6.76 -33.89 4.90
CA ASP A 33 7.25 -33.00 3.85
C ASP A 33 6.64 -33.33 2.47
N ASN A 34 6.37 -32.31 1.64
CA ASN A 34 5.81 -32.49 0.29
C ASN A 34 6.91 -32.65 -0.79
N LEU A 35 8.18 -32.38 -0.45
CA LEU A 35 9.37 -32.37 -1.30
C LEU A 35 9.33 -31.34 -2.44
N SER A 36 8.63 -30.21 -2.26
CA SER A 36 8.55 -29.13 -3.26
C SER A 36 9.85 -28.32 -3.40
N ARG A 37 10.62 -28.19 -2.32
CA ARG A 37 11.82 -27.34 -2.26
C ARG A 37 13.00 -27.96 -3.01
N ALA A 38 13.79 -27.13 -3.70
CA ALA A 38 15.03 -27.52 -4.35
C ALA A 38 15.96 -28.26 -3.35
N GLY A 39 16.46 -29.43 -3.77
CA GLY A 39 17.31 -30.29 -2.94
C GLY A 39 16.60 -31.08 -1.82
N ALA A 40 15.28 -30.95 -1.62
CA ALA A 40 14.57 -31.71 -0.58
C ALA A 40 14.60 -33.24 -0.82
N LYS A 41 14.54 -33.67 -2.09
CA LYS A 41 14.66 -35.09 -2.48
C LYS A 41 16.06 -35.65 -2.19
N GLU A 42 17.08 -34.81 -2.31
CA GLU A 42 18.48 -35.12 -2.04
C GLU A 42 18.74 -35.17 -0.52
N ASN A 43 18.19 -34.23 0.24
CA ASN A 43 18.19 -34.27 1.70
C ASN A 43 17.48 -35.51 2.26
N LEU A 44 16.32 -35.89 1.73
CA LEU A 44 15.64 -37.13 2.13
C LEU A 44 16.50 -38.38 1.88
N LYS A 45 17.21 -38.44 0.74
CA LYS A 45 18.14 -39.55 0.44
C LYS A 45 19.34 -39.56 1.39
N TRP A 46 19.80 -38.40 1.85
CA TRP A 46 20.88 -38.29 2.84
C TRP A 46 20.42 -38.68 4.25
N LEU A 47 19.23 -38.23 4.66
CA LEU A 47 18.61 -38.58 5.95
C LEU A 47 18.41 -40.08 6.09
N LYS A 48 17.88 -40.75 5.05
CA LYS A 48 17.72 -42.20 5.03
C LYS A 48 19.04 -42.97 5.17
N LYS A 49 20.19 -42.34 4.92
CA LYS A 49 21.53 -42.93 5.15
C LYS A 49 22.08 -42.72 6.56
N GLN A 50 21.49 -41.83 7.38
CA GLN A 50 21.91 -41.66 8.77
C GLN A 50 21.36 -42.76 9.70
N GLY A 51 20.40 -43.57 9.21
CA GLY A 51 19.76 -44.62 9.99
C GLY A 51 18.84 -44.06 11.08
N GLY A 52 18.78 -44.77 12.21
CA GLY A 52 17.91 -44.41 13.34
C GLY A 52 16.41 -44.57 13.05
N ASN A 53 15.58 -44.10 13.98
CA ASN A 53 14.13 -44.27 13.95
C ASN A 53 13.44 -43.16 13.12
N LEU A 54 13.81 -43.07 11.84
CA LEU A 54 13.28 -42.10 10.88
C LEU A 54 12.04 -42.62 10.17
N VAL A 55 10.92 -41.91 10.34
CA VAL A 55 9.69 -42.11 9.58
C VAL A 55 9.51 -40.93 8.62
N PHE A 56 9.44 -41.19 7.32
CA PHE A 56 9.10 -40.19 6.31
C PHE A 56 7.61 -40.27 5.95
N VAL A 57 6.92 -39.13 5.96
CA VAL A 57 5.51 -39.00 5.58
C VAL A 57 5.41 -37.94 4.48
N LYS A 58 5.08 -38.36 3.25
CA LYS A 58 4.86 -37.42 2.15
C LYS A 58 3.51 -36.71 2.33
N GLY A 59 3.53 -35.42 2.67
CA GLY A 59 2.31 -34.64 2.94
C GLY A 59 2.55 -33.12 2.87
N ASP A 60 1.47 -32.39 2.56
CA ASP A 60 1.45 -30.93 2.55
C ASP A 60 0.70 -30.45 3.81
N ILE A 61 1.12 -29.34 4.43
CA ILE A 61 0.48 -28.83 5.66
C ILE A 61 -0.90 -28.21 5.41
N ARG A 62 -1.27 -27.97 4.15
CA ARG A 62 -2.63 -27.59 3.74
C ARG A 62 -3.64 -28.73 3.84
N ASP A 63 -3.17 -29.98 3.85
CA ASP A 63 -4.01 -31.19 4.01
C ASP A 63 -4.28 -31.47 5.49
N GLU A 64 -5.32 -30.84 6.06
CA GLU A 64 -5.70 -31.00 7.47
C GLU A 64 -5.94 -32.48 7.83
N LYS A 65 -6.57 -33.27 6.94
CA LYS A 65 -6.93 -34.66 7.20
C LYS A 65 -5.69 -35.52 7.40
N LYS A 66 -4.75 -35.48 6.45
CA LYS A 66 -3.51 -36.27 6.51
C LYS A 66 -2.58 -35.81 7.62
N LEU A 67 -2.58 -34.51 7.92
CA LEU A 67 -1.85 -33.95 9.05
C LEU A 67 -2.42 -34.46 10.38
N LEU A 68 -3.75 -34.41 10.55
CA LEU A 68 -4.45 -34.93 11.72
C LEU A 68 -4.25 -36.44 11.90
N GLU A 69 -4.32 -37.23 10.83
CA GLU A 69 -3.98 -38.66 10.83
C GLU A 69 -2.53 -38.92 11.29
N THR A 70 -1.58 -38.15 10.77
CA THR A 70 -0.16 -38.24 11.15
C THR A 70 0.03 -37.96 12.64
N PHE A 71 -0.61 -36.91 13.15
CA PHE A 71 -0.59 -36.58 14.58
C PHE A 71 -1.23 -37.67 15.45
N LYS A 72 -2.43 -38.17 15.08
CA LYS A 72 -3.11 -39.28 15.78
C LYS A 72 -2.28 -40.57 15.80
N LYS A 73 -1.61 -40.89 14.69
CA LYS A 73 -0.80 -42.12 14.52
C LYS A 73 0.51 -42.09 15.30
N TYR A 74 1.21 -40.96 15.32
CA TYR A 74 2.57 -40.89 15.89
C TYR A 74 2.68 -40.15 17.23
N LYS A 75 1.66 -39.39 17.65
CA LYS A 75 1.53 -38.73 18.97
C LYS A 75 2.83 -38.05 19.44
N PRO A 76 3.33 -37.03 18.72
CA PRO A 76 4.62 -36.40 19.02
C PRO A 76 4.64 -35.68 20.38
N ASP A 77 5.79 -35.70 21.05
CA ASP A 77 6.08 -34.88 22.24
C ASP A 77 6.53 -33.45 21.86
N LEU A 78 7.09 -33.29 20.67
CA LEU A 78 7.62 -32.02 20.13
C LEU A 78 7.25 -31.88 18.65
N VAL A 79 6.79 -30.70 18.24
CA VAL A 79 6.52 -30.36 16.83
C VAL A 79 7.47 -29.24 16.38
N ALA A 80 8.53 -29.61 15.69
CA ALA A 80 9.37 -28.63 15.00
C ALA A 80 8.65 -28.16 13.73
N HIS A 81 7.84 -27.12 13.85
CA HIS A 81 7.11 -26.55 12.71
C HIS A 81 8.05 -25.71 11.83
N LEU A 82 8.65 -26.36 10.83
CA LEU A 82 9.66 -25.79 9.93
C LEU A 82 9.23 -25.77 8.45
N ALA A 83 7.96 -26.08 8.16
CA ALA A 83 7.39 -25.98 6.82
C ALA A 83 6.97 -24.53 6.56
N ALA A 84 7.40 -23.98 5.43
CA ALA A 84 7.13 -22.59 5.06
C ALA A 84 7.40 -22.33 3.57
N GLN A 85 6.66 -21.39 2.99
CA GLN A 85 7.14 -20.54 1.90
C GLN A 85 8.15 -19.56 2.54
N THR A 86 9.27 -19.26 1.88
CA THR A 86 10.43 -18.59 2.53
C THR A 86 11.10 -17.48 1.73
N THR A 87 10.38 -16.85 0.81
CA THR A 87 10.96 -15.90 -0.16
C THR A 87 9.99 -14.75 -0.46
N MET A 88 10.41 -13.52 -0.16
CA MET A 88 9.66 -12.29 -0.49
C MET A 88 9.19 -12.24 -1.95
N VAL A 89 9.97 -12.79 -2.90
CA VAL A 89 9.64 -12.77 -4.33
C VAL A 89 8.42 -13.64 -4.61
N THR A 90 8.45 -14.93 -4.25
CA THR A 90 7.31 -15.84 -4.45
C THR A 90 6.07 -15.42 -3.67
N SER A 91 6.24 -14.78 -2.50
CA SER A 91 5.08 -14.28 -1.76
C SER A 91 4.38 -13.13 -2.49
N VAL A 92 5.12 -12.22 -3.13
CA VAL A 92 4.56 -11.15 -3.96
C VAL A 92 4.01 -11.68 -5.29
N THR A 93 4.61 -12.71 -5.90
CA THR A 93 4.12 -13.27 -7.18
C THR A 93 3.03 -14.34 -7.03
N ASN A 94 2.89 -14.98 -5.87
CA ASN A 94 1.82 -15.92 -5.53
C ASN A 94 1.40 -15.78 -4.05
N PRO A 95 0.75 -14.66 -3.66
CA PRO A 95 0.38 -14.38 -2.27
C PRO A 95 -0.63 -15.40 -1.71
N ARG A 96 -1.44 -16.04 -2.58
CA ARG A 96 -2.34 -17.13 -2.19
C ARG A 96 -1.56 -18.35 -1.69
N GLU A 97 -0.57 -18.84 -2.45
CA GLU A 97 0.22 -20.00 -2.03
C GLU A 97 1.04 -19.70 -0.76
N ASP A 98 1.60 -18.49 -0.67
CA ASP A 98 2.32 -18.05 0.52
C ASP A 98 1.41 -17.97 1.76
N PHE A 99 0.20 -17.42 1.65
CA PHE A 99 -0.82 -17.47 2.72
C PHE A 99 -1.25 -18.91 3.05
N GLU A 100 -1.61 -19.73 2.05
CA GLU A 100 -2.09 -21.09 2.29
C GLU A 100 -1.03 -21.97 2.96
N ILE A 101 0.26 -21.80 2.62
CA ILE A 101 1.35 -22.53 3.27
C ILE A 101 1.67 -21.95 4.65
N ASN A 102 1.88 -20.63 4.78
CA ASN A 102 2.43 -20.04 6.00
C ASN A 102 1.38 -19.67 7.06
N ALA A 103 0.14 -19.36 6.67
CA ALA A 103 -0.94 -18.99 7.58
C ALA A 103 -1.86 -20.19 7.84
N LEU A 104 -2.59 -20.64 6.82
CA LEU A 104 -3.51 -21.77 6.91
C LEU A 104 -2.78 -23.06 7.27
N GLY A 105 -1.64 -23.33 6.64
CA GLY A 105 -0.81 -24.49 6.94
C GLY A 105 -0.34 -24.53 8.41
N THR A 106 -0.02 -23.40 9.04
CA THR A 106 0.33 -23.37 10.47
C THR A 106 -0.90 -23.52 11.36
N PHE A 107 -2.04 -22.91 11.00
CA PHE A 107 -3.32 -23.13 11.68
C PHE A 107 -3.72 -24.61 11.69
N ASN A 108 -3.56 -25.32 10.57
CA ASN A 108 -3.79 -26.75 10.47
C ASN A 108 -2.88 -27.56 11.42
N VAL A 109 -1.59 -27.18 11.55
CA VAL A 109 -0.66 -27.84 12.49
C VAL A 109 -1.06 -27.56 13.94
N LEU A 110 -1.49 -26.34 14.26
CA LEU A 110 -2.01 -25.98 15.59
C LEU A 110 -3.28 -26.75 15.96
N GLU A 111 -4.20 -26.92 15.01
CA GLU A 111 -5.42 -27.71 15.20
C GLU A 111 -5.14 -29.22 15.29
N ALA A 112 -4.27 -29.77 14.45
CA ALA A 112 -3.85 -31.17 14.53
C ALA A 112 -3.17 -31.48 15.89
N LEU A 113 -2.33 -30.55 16.37
CA LEU A 113 -1.72 -30.56 17.70
C LEU A 113 -2.77 -30.52 18.81
N ARG A 114 -3.69 -29.55 18.79
CA ARG A 114 -4.76 -29.39 19.81
C ARG A 114 -5.67 -30.62 19.86
N LYS A 115 -6.09 -31.14 18.71
CA LYS A 115 -7.02 -32.28 18.58
C LYS A 115 -6.40 -33.63 18.97
N SER A 116 -5.07 -33.78 18.93
CA SER A 116 -4.43 -35.12 18.98
C SER A 116 -3.25 -35.26 19.95
N SER A 117 -2.55 -34.16 20.28
CA SER A 117 -1.33 -34.18 21.11
C SER A 117 -1.14 -32.86 21.88
N PRO A 118 -2.15 -32.36 22.62
CA PRO A 118 -2.15 -31.01 23.21
C PRO A 118 -1.05 -30.73 24.25
N LYS A 119 -0.26 -31.75 24.63
CA LYS A 119 0.88 -31.62 25.56
C LYS A 119 2.22 -31.25 24.86
N ALA A 120 2.25 -31.07 23.52
CA ALA A 120 3.47 -30.78 22.72
C ALA A 120 3.63 -29.29 22.24
N THR A 121 4.75 -28.97 21.54
CA THR A 121 5.34 -27.59 21.38
C THR A 121 5.57 -27.11 19.90
N ILE A 122 5.51 -25.78 19.56
CA ILE A 122 5.37 -25.14 18.18
C ILE A 122 5.66 -23.56 18.05
N LEU A 123 5.95 -22.88 16.87
CA LEU A 123 6.70 -21.54 16.61
C LEU A 123 6.27 -20.53 15.40
N TYR A 124 6.46 -19.13 15.40
CA TYR A 124 5.48 -18.14 14.69
C TYR A 124 5.57 -16.47 14.36
N SER A 125 4.61 -15.63 13.70
CA SER A 125 4.38 -14.01 13.59
C SER A 125 2.93 -13.12 13.48
N SER A 126 2.75 -11.77 13.06
CA SER A 126 1.59 -10.69 12.62
C SER A 126 0.02 -10.37 12.96
N CYS A 127 -0.64 -9.26 12.41
CA CYS A 127 -1.88 -8.42 12.83
C CYS A 127 -2.69 -7.44 11.78
N PHE A 128 -3.95 -6.84 12.00
CA PHE A 128 -4.55 -5.42 11.63
C PHE A 128 -6.03 -5.07 10.99
N ASP A 129 -7.15 -4.66 11.72
CA ASP A 129 -8.58 -4.07 11.39
C ASP A 129 -9.45 -4.31 10.09
N GLU A 130 -10.81 -4.43 10.14
CA GLU A 130 -11.75 -4.52 8.95
C GLU A 130 -12.49 -3.24 8.46
N LYS A 131 -12.94 -2.36 9.38
CA LYS A 131 -14.07 -1.41 9.14
C LYS A 131 -13.63 -0.06 8.61
N THR A 132 -12.33 0.18 8.63
CA THR A 132 -11.67 1.27 7.93
C THR A 132 -11.69 0.98 6.42
N LYS A 133 -11.66 2.02 5.58
CA LYS A 133 -11.62 1.93 4.10
C LYS A 133 -10.39 2.68 3.56
N ALA A 134 -9.96 2.40 2.33
CA ALA A 134 -8.93 3.19 1.66
C ALA A 134 -9.56 4.30 0.80
N VAL A 135 -8.89 5.45 0.68
CA VAL A 135 -9.22 6.47 -0.31
C VAL A 135 -8.33 6.29 -1.52
N THR A 136 -8.91 5.79 -2.60
CA THR A 136 -8.26 5.71 -3.92
C THR A 136 -8.68 6.88 -4.80
N ILE A 137 -7.89 7.20 -5.82
CA ILE A 137 -8.21 8.21 -6.85
C ILE A 137 -9.47 7.85 -7.64
N ASP A 138 -9.88 6.57 -7.63
CA ASP A 138 -11.12 6.11 -8.27
C ASP A 138 -12.34 6.19 -7.35
N GLY A 139 -12.14 6.21 -6.02
CA GLY A 139 -13.19 6.27 -5.00
C GLY A 139 -12.74 5.78 -3.61
N ILE A 140 -13.62 5.90 -2.60
CA ILE A 140 -13.41 5.25 -1.31
C ILE A 140 -13.77 3.76 -1.47
N LYS A 141 -12.84 2.85 -1.16
CA LYS A 141 -13.00 1.39 -1.35
C LYS A 141 -12.80 0.63 -0.03
N LYS A 142 -13.68 -0.35 0.24
CA LYS A 142 -13.51 -1.32 1.33
C LYS A 142 -12.34 -2.27 1.04
N HIS A 143 -11.88 -2.98 2.07
CA HIS A 143 -10.76 -3.93 1.99
C HIS A 143 -10.86 -4.97 0.87
N ASN A 144 -12.08 -5.42 0.54
CA ASN A 144 -12.39 -6.40 -0.50
C ASN A 144 -12.66 -5.78 -1.89
N GLU A 145 -12.66 -4.45 -2.00
CA GLU A 145 -12.92 -3.69 -3.24
C GLU A 145 -11.63 -3.11 -3.85
N ILE A 146 -10.58 -2.93 -3.03
CA ILE A 146 -9.26 -2.43 -3.44
C ILE A 146 -8.50 -3.50 -4.23
N LYS A 147 -7.72 -3.06 -5.22
CA LYS A 147 -6.89 -3.92 -6.07
C LYS A 147 -5.45 -3.42 -6.14
N GLU A 148 -4.53 -4.30 -6.51
CA GLU A 148 -3.19 -3.87 -6.94
C GLU A 148 -3.30 -2.86 -8.09
N ARG A 149 -2.37 -1.91 -8.13
CA ARG A 149 -2.30 -0.77 -9.07
C ARG A 149 -3.40 0.28 -8.91
N ASP A 150 -4.38 0.10 -8.02
CA ASP A 150 -5.24 1.19 -7.57
C ASP A 150 -4.35 2.36 -7.11
N LYS A 151 -4.70 3.58 -7.50
CA LYS A 151 -3.94 4.78 -7.10
C LYS A 151 -4.46 5.29 -5.78
N VAL A 152 -3.58 5.56 -4.82
CA VAL A 152 -3.89 6.16 -3.51
C VAL A 152 -3.12 7.47 -3.32
N LEU A 153 -3.72 8.39 -2.57
CA LEU A 153 -3.00 9.55 -2.03
C LEU A 153 -2.09 9.08 -0.90
N SER A 154 -0.82 9.53 -0.93
CA SER A 154 0.23 9.14 0.01
C SER A 154 1.13 10.35 0.33
N ILE A 155 1.59 10.51 1.57
CA ILE A 155 2.59 11.54 1.92
C ILE A 155 3.99 10.93 1.74
N ASN A 156 4.86 11.51 0.93
CA ASN A 156 6.28 11.11 0.90
C ASN A 156 6.97 11.63 2.17
N PRO A 157 7.39 10.77 3.12
CA PRO A 157 7.92 11.23 4.40
C PRO A 157 9.24 11.99 4.26
N LYS A 158 10.00 11.75 3.18
CA LYS A 158 11.31 12.38 2.90
C LYS A 158 11.17 13.77 2.28
N THR A 159 9.99 14.15 1.77
CA THR A 159 9.76 15.47 1.15
C THR A 159 8.61 16.26 1.79
N GLY A 160 7.75 15.61 2.57
CA GLY A 160 6.50 16.17 3.06
C GLY A 160 5.45 16.42 1.97
N ASN A 161 5.73 16.03 0.72
CA ASN A 161 4.81 16.24 -0.39
C ASN A 161 3.70 15.16 -0.38
N ILE A 162 2.51 15.52 -0.88
CA ILE A 162 1.48 14.54 -1.26
C ILE A 162 1.84 14.04 -2.67
N GLU A 163 1.82 12.72 -2.84
CA GLU A 163 2.09 12.02 -4.08
C GLU A 163 0.95 11.02 -4.35
N ILE A 164 0.68 10.77 -5.64
CA ILE A 164 -0.22 9.70 -6.06
C ILE A 164 0.65 8.45 -6.29
N LYS A 165 0.42 7.38 -5.51
CA LYS A 165 1.18 6.12 -5.60
C LYS A 165 0.27 4.96 -5.97
N PRO A 166 0.75 3.96 -6.72
CA PRO A 166 0.05 2.70 -6.84
C PRO A 166 0.11 1.91 -5.53
N VAL A 167 -0.99 1.23 -5.23
CA VAL A 167 -1.01 0.07 -4.35
C VAL A 167 -0.18 -1.04 -5.00
N GLU A 168 0.85 -1.51 -4.30
CA GLU A 168 1.65 -2.66 -4.73
C GLU A 168 1.02 -3.98 -4.30
N GLU A 169 0.16 -3.96 -3.27
CA GLU A 169 -0.36 -5.17 -2.61
C GLU A 169 -1.56 -4.83 -1.72
N VAL A 170 -2.54 -5.75 -1.66
CA VAL A 170 -3.67 -5.69 -0.71
C VAL A 170 -3.55 -6.88 0.25
N ILE A 171 -3.26 -6.59 1.52
CA ILE A 171 -3.14 -7.59 2.59
C ILE A 171 -4.53 -7.77 3.22
N ILE A 172 -5.02 -9.00 3.36
CA ILE A 172 -6.24 -9.33 4.13
C ILE A 172 -6.01 -10.63 4.90
N GLN A 173 -6.30 -10.65 6.20
CA GLN A 173 -6.25 -11.83 7.08
C GLN A 173 -7.42 -11.77 8.11
N HIS A 174 -7.41 -12.60 9.17
CA HIS A 174 -8.34 -12.51 10.31
C HIS A 174 -7.54 -12.24 11.60
N TYR A 175 -8.11 -11.49 12.55
CA TYR A 175 -7.47 -11.16 13.83
C TYR A 175 -8.43 -11.34 14.99
N ARG A 176 -7.87 -11.79 16.11
CA ARG A 176 -8.54 -11.86 17.40
C ARG A 176 -7.59 -11.33 18.45
N GLY A 177 -7.92 -10.22 19.11
CA GLY A 177 -7.03 -9.61 20.09
C GLY A 177 -7.31 -8.13 20.39
N PRO A 178 -6.52 -7.52 21.28
CA PRO A 178 -6.69 -6.13 21.68
C PRO A 178 -6.22 -5.17 20.59
N MET A 179 -7.09 -4.27 20.16
CA MET A 179 -6.86 -3.26 19.13
C MET A 179 -6.97 -1.84 19.68
N LEU A 180 -6.38 -0.87 18.98
CA LEU A 180 -6.37 0.54 19.39
C LEU A 180 -7.28 1.38 18.50
N TYR A 181 -8.29 1.96 19.14
CA TYR A 181 -9.29 2.82 18.50
C TYR A 181 -8.98 4.29 18.81
N PHE A 182 -8.66 5.05 17.78
CA PHE A 182 -8.41 6.48 17.86
C PHE A 182 -9.66 7.20 17.35
N LYS A 183 -10.41 7.87 18.24
CA LYS A 183 -11.70 8.49 17.93
C LYS A 183 -11.74 9.96 18.34
N GLY A 184 -11.47 10.85 17.39
CA GLY A 184 -11.55 12.31 17.58
C GLY A 184 -12.71 12.97 16.83
N LYS A 185 -12.81 14.30 16.97
CA LYS A 185 -13.80 15.12 16.23
C LYS A 185 -13.58 15.05 14.71
N ARG A 186 -12.32 15.04 14.25
CA ARG A 186 -11.93 15.13 12.82
C ARG A 186 -10.99 14.00 12.35
N TYR A 187 -10.85 12.93 13.12
CA TYR A 187 -10.13 11.71 12.74
C TYR A 187 -10.81 10.52 13.40
N GLU A 188 -10.84 9.38 12.73
CA GLU A 188 -11.27 8.12 13.33
C GLU A 188 -10.56 6.97 12.60
N PHE A 189 -9.97 6.05 13.33
CA PHE A 189 -9.33 4.85 12.78
C PHE A 189 -9.18 3.79 13.87
N PHE A 190 -9.28 2.53 13.50
CA PHE A 190 -9.11 1.39 14.39
C PHE A 190 -8.00 0.53 13.82
N VAL A 191 -6.96 0.27 14.60
CA VAL A 191 -5.70 -0.30 14.10
C VAL A 191 -5.07 -1.20 15.17
N THR A 192 -4.28 -2.19 14.78
CA THR A 192 -3.66 -3.08 15.78
C THR A 192 -2.58 -2.36 16.59
N PRO A 193 -2.19 -2.88 17.77
CA PRO A 193 -1.25 -2.21 18.67
C PRO A 193 0.11 -1.90 18.04
N ASN A 194 0.44 -2.65 17.00
CA ASN A 194 1.71 -2.65 16.32
C ASN A 194 1.70 -1.78 15.04
N HIS A 195 0.51 -1.38 14.56
CA HIS A 195 0.33 -0.65 13.29
C HIS A 195 1.13 0.65 13.27
N ARG A 196 1.87 0.93 12.19
CA ARG A 196 2.65 2.17 12.07
C ARG A 196 1.74 3.35 11.73
N ILE A 197 1.54 4.21 12.71
CA ILE A 197 0.97 5.53 12.48
C ILE A 197 2.08 6.42 11.94
N LEU A 198 1.91 6.94 10.73
CA LEU A 198 2.63 8.14 10.30
C LEU A 198 2.11 9.29 11.17
N TYR A 199 3.01 10.00 11.84
CA TYR A 199 2.67 11.18 12.63
C TYR A 199 3.61 12.34 12.32
N GLN A 200 3.23 13.52 12.77
CA GLN A 200 3.94 14.77 12.58
C GLN A 200 4.31 15.32 13.98
N HIS A 201 5.56 15.74 14.21
CA HIS A 201 6.01 16.17 15.54
C HIS A 201 5.42 17.55 15.91
N ASP A 202 5.49 18.50 14.96
CA ASP A 202 4.99 19.88 15.08
C ASP A 202 3.97 20.22 13.97
N ASN A 203 3.33 21.38 14.06
CA ASN A 203 2.34 21.86 13.09
C ASN A 203 2.96 22.49 11.81
N ASP A 204 3.99 21.89 11.21
CA ASP A 204 4.44 22.33 9.88
C ASP A 204 4.80 21.19 8.93
N ASN A 205 4.41 21.33 7.66
CA ASN A 205 4.57 20.26 6.68
C ASN A 205 5.98 20.35 6.07
N ARG A 206 7.02 20.21 6.91
CA ARG A 206 8.43 20.04 6.50
C ARG A 206 8.78 18.55 6.45
N PRO A 207 9.64 18.11 5.53
CA PRO A 207 10.07 16.70 5.46
C PRO A 207 10.65 16.16 6.77
N THR A 208 11.44 16.95 7.48
CA THR A 208 12.04 16.60 8.77
C THR A 208 11.02 16.38 9.90
N ASN A 209 9.74 16.71 9.67
CA ASN A 209 8.69 16.69 10.67
C ASN A 209 7.86 15.39 10.66
N PHE A 210 8.09 14.47 9.72
CA PHE A 210 7.34 13.21 9.62
C PHE A 210 8.10 12.03 10.24
N SER A 211 7.38 11.14 10.93
CA SER A 211 7.95 9.90 11.47
C SER A 211 6.88 8.82 11.62
N PHE A 212 7.29 7.55 11.50
CA PHE A 212 6.43 6.41 11.78
C PHE A 212 6.64 5.92 13.21
N LYS A 213 5.54 5.67 13.93
CA LYS A 213 5.58 5.00 15.24
C LYS A 213 4.41 4.04 15.42
N PRO A 214 4.59 2.91 16.15
CA PRO A 214 3.51 1.96 16.40
C PRO A 214 2.36 2.60 17.19
N ALA A 215 1.13 2.18 16.89
CA ALA A 215 -0.08 2.69 17.52
C ALA A 215 -0.03 2.61 19.06
N SER A 216 0.58 1.57 19.63
CA SER A 216 0.76 1.40 21.08
C SER A 216 1.85 2.27 21.71
N GLU A 217 2.70 2.93 20.92
CA GLU A 217 3.48 4.08 21.39
C GLU A 217 2.64 5.35 21.34
N MET A 218 1.96 5.59 20.22
CA MET A 218 1.14 6.79 20.01
C MET A 218 -0.01 6.92 21.02
N ALA A 219 -0.63 5.80 21.41
CA ALA A 219 -1.64 5.72 22.46
C ALA A 219 -1.13 6.10 23.87
N LYS A 220 0.19 6.16 24.09
CA LYS A 220 0.80 6.59 25.36
C LYS A 220 1.08 8.10 25.37
N ARG A 221 1.31 8.71 24.20
CA ARG A 221 1.60 10.14 24.05
C ARG A 221 0.38 10.99 24.44
N PHE A 222 0.57 12.04 25.24
CA PHE A 222 -0.51 12.93 25.66
C PHE A 222 -1.28 13.52 24.46
N GLN A 223 -0.53 14.02 23.48
CA GLN A 223 -1.02 14.45 22.18
C GLN A 223 0.02 14.19 21.07
N PHE A 224 -0.41 14.21 19.81
CA PHE A 224 0.46 14.21 18.62
C PHE A 224 -0.29 14.79 17.41
N PHE A 225 0.41 15.35 16.42
CA PHE A 225 -0.24 15.79 15.18
C PHE A 225 -0.40 14.60 14.21
N LEU A 226 -1.59 14.48 13.62
CA LEU A 226 -1.85 13.61 12.48
C LEU A 226 -1.38 14.31 11.20
N PRO A 227 -0.74 13.57 10.28
CA PRO A 227 0.13 14.17 9.28
C PRO A 227 -0.65 14.84 8.15
N LYS A 228 -0.21 16.03 7.77
CA LYS A 228 -0.63 16.75 6.56
C LYS A 228 0.54 16.87 5.58
N GLY A 229 0.39 16.38 4.35
CA GLY A 229 1.37 16.64 3.30
C GLY A 229 1.18 18.03 2.65
N LYS A 230 1.98 18.35 1.63
CA LYS A 230 1.78 19.49 0.72
C LYS A 230 1.66 19.00 -0.72
N TRP A 231 0.61 19.37 -1.45
CA TRP A 231 0.56 19.09 -2.89
C TRP A 231 1.55 20.00 -3.65
N ARG A 232 2.26 19.42 -4.61
CA ARG A 232 2.97 20.15 -5.67
C ARG A 232 2.30 19.79 -7.00
N GLY A 233 1.98 20.79 -7.80
CA GLY A 233 1.27 20.63 -9.06
C GLY A 233 1.67 21.69 -10.07
N LYS A 234 1.02 21.67 -11.25
CA LYS A 234 1.27 22.59 -12.37
C LYS A 234 1.13 24.06 -11.96
N ASN A 235 2.01 24.89 -12.51
CA ASN A 235 2.06 26.34 -12.26
C ASN A 235 2.01 27.11 -13.59
N GLU A 236 0.96 26.91 -14.37
CA GLU A 236 0.68 27.70 -15.57
C GLU A 236 -0.24 28.87 -15.16
N GLU A 237 0.14 30.11 -15.47
CA GLU A 237 -0.66 31.31 -15.16
C GLU A 237 -1.84 31.50 -16.11
N TYR A 238 -1.70 30.97 -17.33
CA TYR A 238 -2.70 31.00 -18.40
C TYR A 238 -2.91 29.59 -18.95
N ILE A 239 -4.16 29.22 -19.22
CA ILE A 239 -4.53 27.95 -19.84
C ILE A 239 -4.94 28.16 -21.29
N ASN A 240 -4.39 27.33 -22.18
CA ASN A 240 -4.89 27.17 -23.55
C ASN A 240 -6.26 26.47 -23.52
N LEU A 241 -7.32 27.23 -23.77
CA LEU A 241 -8.69 26.72 -23.71
C LEU A 241 -9.02 25.79 -24.89
N ILE A 242 -8.38 25.97 -26.06
CA ILE A 242 -8.60 25.11 -27.23
C ILE A 242 -8.06 23.69 -26.93
N GLU A 243 -6.89 23.60 -26.29
CA GLU A 243 -6.32 22.33 -25.84
C GLU A 243 -7.25 21.62 -24.84
N LYS A 244 -7.73 22.32 -23.80
CA LYS A 244 -8.62 21.71 -22.79
C LYS A 244 -10.02 21.42 -23.32
N ALA A 245 -10.52 22.11 -24.34
CA ALA A 245 -11.81 21.87 -24.97
C ALA A 245 -11.86 20.63 -25.88
N GLY A 246 -10.69 20.02 -26.19
CA GLY A 246 -10.59 18.68 -26.77
C GLY A 246 -11.16 18.47 -28.19
N ASN A 247 -11.43 19.55 -28.94
CA ASN A 247 -12.04 19.48 -30.27
C ASN A 247 -11.21 20.25 -31.32
N PRO A 248 -10.68 19.59 -32.37
CA PRO A 248 -9.86 20.25 -33.41
C PRO A 248 -10.59 21.31 -34.24
N ASP A 249 -11.90 21.19 -34.44
CA ASP A 249 -12.70 22.08 -35.31
C ASP A 249 -12.78 23.52 -34.78
N LEU A 250 -12.38 23.74 -33.52
CA LEU A 250 -12.32 25.06 -32.88
C LEU A 250 -11.21 25.97 -33.46
N ILE A 251 -10.27 25.42 -34.24
CA ILE A 251 -9.14 26.17 -34.82
C ILE A 251 -9.58 27.17 -35.92
N TRP A 252 -10.73 26.94 -36.58
CA TRP A 252 -10.98 27.48 -37.92
C TRP A 252 -11.75 28.81 -38.04
N ASN A 253 -12.13 29.47 -36.94
CA ASN A 253 -13.01 30.64 -37.02
C ASN A 253 -12.31 31.96 -36.64
N ARG A 254 -11.65 32.63 -37.59
CA ARG A 254 -10.84 33.84 -37.31
C ARG A 254 -11.68 35.12 -37.06
N LYS A 255 -12.30 35.23 -35.87
CA LYS A 255 -12.65 36.50 -35.18
C LYS A 255 -13.12 36.23 -33.73
N ASN A 256 -12.55 36.98 -32.77
CA ASN A 256 -13.00 37.11 -31.37
C ASN A 256 -12.90 35.89 -30.41
N LEU A 257 -12.10 34.84 -30.67
CA LEU A 257 -12.05 33.70 -29.74
C LEU A 257 -11.08 33.89 -28.57
N LEU A 258 -11.61 33.66 -27.36
CA LEU A 258 -10.86 33.25 -26.17
C LEU A 258 -10.13 31.93 -26.47
N SER A 259 -8.89 32.02 -26.95
CA SER A 259 -7.97 30.88 -27.05
C SER A 259 -7.25 30.59 -25.73
N VAL A 260 -7.15 31.60 -24.86
CA VAL A 260 -6.40 31.58 -23.60
C VAL A 260 -7.19 32.35 -22.52
N MET A 261 -7.12 31.91 -21.27
CA MET A 261 -7.68 32.59 -20.08
C MET A 261 -6.71 32.43 -18.90
N ARG A 262 -6.73 33.35 -17.92
CA ARG A 262 -6.00 33.17 -16.66
C ARG A 262 -6.48 31.89 -15.96
N THR A 263 -5.55 31.13 -15.39
CA THR A 263 -5.85 29.87 -14.70
C THR A 263 -6.74 30.09 -13.47
N GLU A 264 -6.56 31.20 -12.75
CA GLU A 264 -7.39 31.56 -11.59
C GLU A 264 -8.85 31.88 -11.97
N ASP A 265 -9.06 32.65 -13.04
CA ASP A 265 -10.39 32.98 -13.60
C ASP A 265 -11.13 31.71 -14.02
N LEU A 266 -10.47 30.86 -14.81
CA LEU A 266 -11.05 29.60 -15.26
C LEU A 266 -11.38 28.69 -14.08
N PHE A 267 -10.49 28.55 -13.11
CA PHE A 267 -10.72 27.68 -11.96
C PHE A 267 -11.89 28.19 -11.10
N TYR A 268 -12.02 29.51 -10.92
CA TYR A 268 -13.16 30.09 -10.21
C TYR A 268 -14.49 29.85 -10.95
N LEU A 269 -14.57 30.17 -12.25
CA LEU A 269 -15.77 29.92 -13.06
C LEU A 269 -16.14 28.44 -13.15
N MET A 270 -15.16 27.53 -13.14
CA MET A 270 -15.40 26.08 -13.08
C MET A 270 -15.99 25.64 -11.75
N GLY A 271 -15.60 26.26 -10.63
CA GLY A 271 -16.22 26.00 -9.32
C GLY A 271 -17.68 26.44 -9.29
N ILE A 272 -17.94 27.68 -9.71
CA ILE A 272 -19.30 28.23 -9.87
C ILE A 272 -20.15 27.37 -10.81
N TYR A 273 -19.58 26.91 -11.94
CA TYR A 273 -20.29 26.02 -12.87
C TYR A 273 -20.68 24.66 -12.26
N ILE A 274 -19.86 24.14 -11.34
CA ILE A 274 -20.11 22.82 -10.72
C ILE A 274 -21.29 22.87 -9.74
N GLY A 275 -21.48 23.99 -9.03
CA GLY A 275 -22.69 24.27 -8.25
C GLY A 275 -23.84 24.77 -9.11
N ASP A 276 -23.88 26.08 -9.38
CA ASP A 276 -25.04 26.79 -9.94
C ASP A 276 -25.03 26.89 -11.47
N GLY A 277 -24.19 26.09 -12.14
CA GLY A 277 -24.01 26.15 -13.59
C GLY A 277 -24.86 25.16 -14.37
N SER A 278 -25.55 25.67 -15.39
CA SER A 278 -26.26 24.85 -16.38
C SER A 278 -25.84 25.16 -17.82
N LEU A 279 -25.98 24.18 -18.71
CA LEU A 279 -25.67 24.28 -20.14
C LEU A 279 -26.94 24.02 -20.95
N ASN A 280 -27.13 24.77 -22.02
CA ASN A 280 -28.24 24.54 -22.97
C ASN A 280 -27.73 24.60 -24.41
N LEU A 281 -27.99 23.53 -25.17
CA LEU A 281 -27.72 23.48 -26.61
C LEU A 281 -28.94 24.05 -27.36
N VAL A 282 -28.96 25.37 -27.53
CA VAL A 282 -30.10 26.08 -28.12
C VAL A 282 -30.14 25.83 -29.63
N VAL A 283 -30.98 24.90 -30.07
CA VAL A 283 -31.24 24.63 -31.49
C VAL A 283 -32.06 25.78 -32.08
N LYS A 284 -31.40 26.70 -32.77
CA LYS A 284 -32.04 27.79 -33.51
C LYS A 284 -32.28 27.37 -34.95
N LYS A 285 -33.54 27.10 -35.28
CA LYS A 285 -34.04 27.03 -36.65
C LYS A 285 -34.16 28.45 -37.21
N TYR A 286 -33.57 28.70 -38.37
CA TYR A 286 -33.74 29.94 -39.10
C TYR A 286 -34.45 29.66 -40.43
N PRO A 287 -35.60 30.29 -40.73
CA PRO A 287 -36.13 30.27 -42.09
C PRO A 287 -35.15 31.00 -43.00
N THR A 288 -34.76 30.38 -44.10
CA THR A 288 -33.82 30.99 -45.06
C THR A 288 -34.42 31.00 -46.45
N ARG A 289 -34.26 32.12 -47.17
CA ARG A 289 -34.83 32.33 -48.52
C ARG A 289 -34.19 31.45 -49.61
N THR A 290 -33.25 30.59 -49.24
CA THR A 290 -32.37 29.81 -50.12
C THR A 290 -32.04 28.41 -49.58
N GLY A 291 -32.46 28.04 -48.37
CA GLY A 291 -32.14 26.75 -47.74
C GLY A 291 -30.68 26.54 -47.32
N LEU A 292 -29.85 27.59 -47.37
CA LEU A 292 -28.40 27.52 -47.16
C LEU A 292 -27.96 28.42 -46.00
N SER A 293 -26.97 27.98 -45.22
CA SER A 293 -26.32 28.85 -44.25
C SER A 293 -25.56 29.99 -44.93
N LYS A 294 -25.18 31.01 -44.14
CA LYS A 294 -24.43 32.16 -44.67
C LYS A 294 -23.07 31.78 -45.29
N VAL A 295 -22.47 30.66 -44.89
CA VAL A 295 -21.20 30.19 -45.48
C VAL A 295 -21.48 29.50 -46.81
N GLU A 296 -22.36 28.50 -46.83
CA GLU A 296 -22.75 27.76 -48.06
C GLU A 296 -23.30 28.72 -49.13
N TYR A 297 -24.07 29.73 -48.74
CA TYR A 297 -24.53 30.78 -49.66
C TYR A 297 -23.38 31.62 -50.21
N ILE A 298 -22.38 32.01 -49.41
CA ILE A 298 -21.24 32.80 -49.87
C ILE A 298 -20.30 31.97 -50.78
N GLU A 299 -20.21 30.67 -50.56
CA GLU A 299 -19.45 29.75 -51.41
C GLU A 299 -20.20 29.47 -52.72
N MET A 300 -21.50 29.13 -52.68
CA MET A 300 -22.31 28.86 -53.86
C MET A 300 -22.54 30.11 -54.72
N ALA A 301 -22.68 31.29 -54.10
CA ALA A 301 -22.85 32.56 -54.81
C ALA A 301 -21.54 33.12 -55.36
N ARG A 302 -20.40 32.41 -55.27
CA ARG A 302 -19.13 32.81 -55.87
C ARG A 302 -18.73 31.90 -57.02
N ASN A 303 -18.32 32.52 -58.12
CA ASN A 303 -17.77 31.82 -59.27
C ASN A 303 -16.40 31.22 -58.91
N SER A 304 -16.26 29.90 -59.01
CA SER A 304 -15.11 29.15 -58.49
C SER A 304 -13.77 29.46 -59.19
N SER A 305 -13.79 29.97 -60.41
CA SER A 305 -12.59 30.33 -61.19
C SER A 305 -12.21 31.81 -61.10
N THR A 306 -13.07 32.70 -60.57
CA THR A 306 -12.81 34.15 -60.47
C THR A 306 -13.00 34.74 -59.08
N GLY A 307 -13.61 34.00 -58.14
CA GLY A 307 -13.88 34.43 -56.77
C GLY A 307 -14.92 35.55 -56.61
N ARG A 308 -15.44 36.10 -57.72
CA ARG A 308 -16.47 37.15 -57.74
C ARG A 308 -17.85 36.58 -57.43
N PHE A 309 -18.76 37.42 -56.94
CA PHE A 309 -20.16 37.04 -56.77
C PHE A 309 -20.85 36.85 -58.13
N MET A 310 -21.67 35.80 -58.23
CA MET A 310 -22.50 35.44 -59.38
C MET A 310 -23.82 36.23 -59.37
N SER A 311 -24.49 36.31 -60.52
CA SER A 311 -25.79 36.97 -60.65
C SER A 311 -26.89 36.19 -59.91
N THR A 312 -27.96 36.89 -59.52
CA THR A 312 -29.13 36.25 -58.88
C THR A 312 -29.82 35.22 -59.77
N GLU A 313 -29.68 35.33 -61.09
CA GLU A 313 -30.23 34.38 -62.06
C GLU A 313 -29.36 33.11 -62.16
N GLU A 314 -28.03 33.25 -62.17
CA GLU A 314 -27.09 32.12 -62.15
C GLU A 314 -27.18 31.30 -60.84
N ILE A 315 -27.56 31.96 -59.74
CA ILE A 315 -27.73 31.35 -58.41
C ILE A 315 -29.06 30.59 -58.31
N GLY A 316 -30.13 31.12 -58.91
CA GLY A 316 -31.49 30.59 -58.77
C GLY A 316 -31.65 29.13 -59.23
N GLY A 317 -30.97 28.73 -60.31
CA GLY A 317 -31.07 27.39 -60.89
C GLY A 317 -30.46 26.24 -60.05
N LYS A 318 -29.86 26.51 -58.89
CA LYS A 318 -29.19 25.51 -58.04
C LYS A 318 -29.87 25.25 -56.70
N ILE A 319 -30.94 25.97 -56.37
CA ILE A 319 -31.56 25.94 -55.03
C ILE A 319 -32.64 24.84 -54.98
N GLY A 320 -32.30 23.71 -54.38
CA GLY A 320 -33.28 22.72 -53.93
C GLY A 320 -33.95 23.14 -52.62
N ALA A 321 -35.27 22.99 -52.52
CA ALA A 321 -36.04 23.47 -51.37
C ALA A 321 -35.70 22.72 -50.06
N LYS A 322 -34.99 23.42 -49.16
CA LYS A 322 -35.03 23.20 -47.72
C LYS A 322 -35.38 24.53 -47.08
N GLU A 323 -36.36 24.57 -46.19
CA GLU A 323 -36.90 25.84 -45.69
C GLU A 323 -36.19 26.34 -44.42
N GLU A 324 -35.55 25.44 -43.66
CA GLU A 324 -34.90 25.72 -42.39
C GLU A 324 -33.39 25.41 -42.43
N VAL A 325 -32.59 26.35 -41.90
CA VAL A 325 -31.19 26.09 -41.51
C VAL A 325 -31.13 25.92 -40.00
N ILE A 326 -30.51 24.83 -39.56
CA ILE A 326 -30.32 24.50 -38.13
C ILE A 326 -28.98 25.06 -37.66
N SER A 327 -29.01 25.87 -36.61
CA SER A 327 -27.83 26.42 -35.94
C SER A 327 -27.82 26.08 -34.45
N PHE A 328 -26.65 25.83 -33.88
CA PHE A 328 -26.48 25.43 -32.48
C PHE A 328 -25.89 26.57 -31.65
N GLY A 329 -26.67 27.09 -30.71
CA GLY A 329 -26.22 28.03 -29.68
C GLY A 329 -25.67 27.29 -28.46
N TYR A 330 -24.44 27.62 -28.06
CA TYR A 330 -23.75 27.02 -26.92
C TYR A 330 -23.97 27.89 -25.68
N GLY A 331 -25.17 27.78 -25.08
CA GLY A 331 -25.60 28.60 -23.95
C GLY A 331 -25.05 28.10 -22.62
N ILE A 332 -24.51 29.03 -21.83
CA ILE A 332 -23.97 28.80 -20.48
C ILE A 332 -24.71 29.74 -19.54
N PHE A 333 -25.21 29.20 -18.42
CA PHE A 333 -26.00 29.92 -17.43
C PHE A 333 -25.42 29.70 -16.04
N PHE A 334 -25.44 30.75 -15.22
CA PHE A 334 -25.22 30.66 -13.76
C PHE A 334 -26.46 31.21 -13.04
N ASP A 335 -27.02 30.41 -12.15
CA ASP A 335 -28.28 30.66 -11.42
C ASP A 335 -28.09 31.53 -10.16
N ILE A 336 -27.28 32.60 -10.27
CA ILE A 336 -26.81 33.42 -9.15
C ILE A 336 -27.78 34.58 -8.83
N PRO A 337 -28.30 34.70 -7.59
CA PRO A 337 -29.17 35.81 -7.17
C PRO A 337 -28.56 37.22 -7.35
N GLU A 338 -29.40 38.23 -7.58
CA GLU A 338 -29.02 39.65 -7.74
C GLU A 338 -28.22 40.19 -6.54
N ASN A 339 -28.56 39.77 -5.33
CA ASN A 339 -27.97 40.24 -4.08
C ASN A 339 -26.82 39.35 -3.57
N ASP A 340 -26.38 38.35 -4.35
CA ASP A 340 -25.30 37.47 -3.91
C ASP A 340 -23.92 38.10 -4.08
N LYS A 341 -23.05 37.86 -3.10
CA LYS A 341 -21.67 38.36 -3.07
C LYS A 341 -20.76 37.65 -4.08
N CYS A 342 -21.11 36.45 -4.52
CA CYS A 342 -20.36 35.78 -5.59
C CYS A 342 -20.64 36.42 -6.98
N ARG A 343 -21.77 37.11 -7.15
CA ARG A 343 -22.23 37.65 -8.43
C ARG A 343 -21.29 38.69 -9.02
N GLU A 344 -20.97 39.75 -8.25
CA GLU A 344 -20.07 40.83 -8.67
C GLU A 344 -18.73 40.26 -9.18
N LYS A 345 -18.17 39.32 -8.43
CA LYS A 345 -16.92 38.62 -8.74
C LYS A 345 -17.00 37.72 -9.98
N VAL A 346 -18.14 37.07 -10.23
CA VAL A 346 -18.38 36.32 -11.48
C VAL A 346 -18.51 37.27 -12.67
N GLU A 347 -19.27 38.35 -12.52
CA GLU A 347 -19.42 39.37 -13.55
C GLU A 347 -18.07 40.05 -13.89
N ASP A 348 -17.23 40.33 -12.89
CA ASP A 348 -15.89 40.91 -13.10
C ASP A 348 -14.92 39.95 -13.78
N VAL A 349 -14.94 38.65 -13.42
CA VAL A 349 -14.14 37.63 -14.13
C VAL A 349 -14.58 37.49 -15.58
N LEU A 350 -15.88 37.60 -15.88
CA LEU A 350 -16.39 37.61 -17.26
C LEU A 350 -15.92 38.88 -18.01
N LYS A 351 -16.05 40.07 -17.40
CA LYS A 351 -15.56 41.36 -17.97
C LYS A 351 -14.05 41.31 -18.27
N SER A 352 -13.23 40.90 -17.28
CA SER A 352 -11.76 40.86 -17.43
C SER A 352 -11.29 39.79 -18.42
N SER A 353 -12.08 38.72 -18.60
CA SER A 353 -11.85 37.71 -19.65
C SER A 353 -12.33 38.13 -21.05
N GLY A 354 -12.93 39.31 -21.20
CA GLY A 354 -13.51 39.78 -22.47
C GLY A 354 -14.79 39.05 -22.89
N ILE A 355 -15.50 38.42 -21.96
CA ILE A 355 -16.72 37.65 -22.23
C ILE A 355 -17.94 38.56 -22.07
N SER A 356 -18.64 38.84 -23.18
CA SER A 356 -19.95 39.49 -23.14
C SER A 356 -21.00 38.56 -22.53
N TYR A 357 -21.75 39.06 -21.55
CA TYR A 357 -22.82 38.34 -20.86
C TYR A 357 -24.08 39.20 -20.77
N HIS A 358 -25.21 38.57 -20.47
CA HIS A 358 -26.47 39.20 -20.14
C HIS A 358 -26.90 38.78 -18.74
N ALA A 359 -27.00 39.74 -17.84
CA ALA A 359 -27.70 39.59 -16.57
C ALA A 359 -29.20 39.86 -16.80
N TYR A 360 -30.07 38.95 -16.37
CA TYR A 360 -31.52 39.14 -16.46
C TYR A 360 -32.28 38.38 -15.38
N LYS A 361 -33.53 38.77 -15.15
CA LYS A 361 -34.44 38.14 -14.19
C LYS A 361 -35.53 37.37 -14.94
N ASN A 362 -35.76 36.12 -14.57
CA ASN A 362 -36.76 35.27 -15.19
C ASN A 362 -38.16 35.62 -14.66
N GLU A 363 -39.00 36.18 -15.52
CA GLU A 363 -40.35 36.67 -15.18
C GLU A 363 -41.27 35.57 -14.63
N HIS A 364 -41.05 34.30 -15.00
CA HIS A 364 -41.89 33.18 -14.56
C HIS A 364 -41.57 32.63 -13.16
N ASN A 365 -40.35 32.83 -12.63
CA ASN A 365 -39.97 32.28 -11.32
C ASN A 365 -39.11 33.20 -10.44
N GLY A 366 -38.87 34.45 -10.87
CA GLY A 366 -38.14 35.46 -10.12
C GLY A 366 -36.62 35.25 -10.00
N GLN A 367 -36.06 34.13 -10.49
CA GLN A 367 -34.63 33.88 -10.44
C GLN A 367 -33.86 34.88 -11.29
N SER A 368 -32.83 35.49 -10.73
CA SER A 368 -31.84 36.24 -11.50
C SER A 368 -30.78 35.28 -12.05
N ARG A 369 -30.30 35.55 -13.26
CA ARG A 369 -29.36 34.68 -13.99
C ARG A 369 -28.31 35.50 -14.72
N ILE A 370 -27.11 34.93 -14.81
CA ILE A 370 -26.06 35.36 -15.74
C ILE A 370 -26.06 34.37 -16.92
N TYR A 371 -26.15 34.88 -18.14
CA TYR A 371 -26.10 34.07 -19.37
C TYR A 371 -25.04 34.59 -20.35
N PHE A 372 -24.30 33.67 -20.96
CA PHE A 372 -23.36 33.98 -22.04
C PHE A 372 -23.25 32.80 -23.01
N THR A 373 -22.56 33.01 -24.14
CA THR A 373 -22.31 31.95 -25.14
C THR A 373 -20.84 31.82 -25.46
N SER A 374 -20.32 30.59 -25.41
CA SER A 374 -18.94 30.29 -25.82
C SER A 374 -18.81 28.79 -26.08
N LYS A 375 -18.59 28.39 -27.34
CA LYS A 375 -18.41 26.98 -27.72
C LYS A 375 -17.22 26.33 -27.00
N ILE A 376 -16.14 27.10 -26.79
CA ILE A 376 -14.94 26.62 -26.09
C ILE A 376 -15.23 26.35 -24.62
N LEU A 377 -15.82 27.33 -23.91
CA LEU A 377 -16.11 27.17 -22.47
C LEU A 377 -17.22 26.13 -22.24
N PHE A 378 -18.22 26.05 -23.12
CA PHE A 378 -19.26 25.00 -23.08
C PHE A 378 -18.64 23.59 -23.13
N ASN A 379 -17.67 23.36 -24.03
CA ASN A 379 -16.94 22.09 -24.15
C ASN A 379 -16.02 21.79 -22.96
N ILE A 380 -15.61 22.79 -22.19
CA ILE A 380 -14.82 22.61 -20.96
C ILE A 380 -15.76 22.33 -19.78
N PHE A 381 -16.84 23.11 -19.63
CA PHE A 381 -17.85 22.93 -18.60
C PHE A 381 -18.57 21.57 -18.71
N SER A 382 -18.83 21.05 -19.92
CA SER A 382 -19.46 19.73 -20.08
C SER A 382 -18.62 18.56 -19.55
N GLN A 383 -17.30 18.72 -19.39
CA GLN A 383 -16.43 17.73 -18.73
C GLN A 383 -16.74 17.55 -17.25
N CYS A 384 -17.37 18.56 -16.64
CA CYS A 384 -17.83 18.54 -15.27
C CYS A 384 -19.18 17.82 -15.08
N GLY A 385 -19.80 17.26 -16.14
CA GLY A 385 -21.12 16.64 -16.08
C GLY A 385 -22.27 17.63 -16.24
N HIS A 386 -23.44 17.14 -16.65
CA HIS A 386 -24.60 17.99 -16.95
C HIS A 386 -25.51 18.16 -15.72
N ASP A 387 -26.07 17.06 -15.21
CA ASP A 387 -26.99 17.08 -14.08
C ASP A 387 -26.26 17.11 -12.72
N ALA A 388 -26.94 17.62 -11.68
CA ALA A 388 -26.41 17.74 -10.31
C ALA A 388 -25.84 16.42 -9.73
N LYS A 389 -26.38 15.27 -10.14
CA LYS A 389 -25.91 13.93 -9.72
C LYS A 389 -24.68 13.43 -10.51
N GLU A 390 -24.40 14.02 -11.67
CA GLU A 390 -23.23 13.73 -12.52
C GLU A 390 -22.04 14.66 -12.24
N LYS A 391 -22.28 15.82 -11.59
CA LYS A 391 -21.29 16.87 -11.38
C LYS A 391 -19.95 16.32 -10.86
N ARG A 392 -18.83 16.82 -11.37
CA ARG A 392 -17.47 16.30 -11.10
C ARG A 392 -16.41 17.34 -11.41
N ILE A 393 -15.18 17.15 -10.90
CA ILE A 393 -14.03 17.98 -11.28
C ILE A 393 -13.27 17.25 -12.40
N PRO A 394 -12.95 17.91 -13.54
CA PRO A 394 -12.07 17.34 -14.55
C PRO A 394 -10.69 17.03 -13.96
N ALA A 395 -10.22 15.79 -14.11
CA ALA A 395 -9.02 15.30 -13.43
C ALA A 395 -7.76 16.13 -13.73
N TRP A 396 -7.68 16.73 -14.93
CA TRP A 396 -6.58 17.63 -15.32
C TRP A 396 -6.47 18.87 -14.44
N MET A 397 -7.58 19.37 -13.85
CA MET A 397 -7.55 20.51 -12.92
C MET A 397 -6.89 20.15 -11.60
N LEU A 398 -7.12 18.93 -11.10
CA LEU A 398 -6.54 18.44 -9.84
C LEU A 398 -5.01 18.28 -9.92
N GLU A 399 -4.41 18.32 -11.11
CA GLU A 399 -2.95 18.33 -11.30
C GLU A 399 -2.29 19.68 -10.99
N TYR A 400 -3.05 20.77 -10.88
CA TYR A 400 -2.51 22.11 -10.65
C TYR A 400 -2.08 22.33 -9.20
N SER A 401 -1.25 23.35 -8.96
CA SER A 401 -0.75 23.65 -7.62
C SER A 401 -1.83 24.26 -6.71
N PRO A 402 -1.60 24.30 -5.38
CA PRO A 402 -2.48 25.00 -4.44
C PRO A 402 -2.77 26.46 -4.80
N LYS A 403 -1.89 27.17 -5.55
CA LYS A 403 -2.14 28.55 -6.04
C LYS A 403 -3.42 28.64 -6.87
N TYR A 404 -3.73 27.60 -7.64
CA TYR A 404 -4.88 27.60 -8.55
C TYR A 404 -6.05 26.78 -8.01
N LEU A 405 -5.77 25.63 -7.36
CA LEU A 405 -6.80 24.82 -6.71
C LEU A 405 -7.64 25.60 -5.68
N GLN A 406 -7.07 26.62 -5.02
CA GLN A 406 -7.80 27.46 -4.08
C GLN A 406 -8.94 28.27 -4.74
N TYR A 407 -8.82 28.65 -6.02
CA TYR A 407 -9.87 29.39 -6.73
C TYR A 407 -11.03 28.48 -7.12
N LEU A 408 -10.74 27.24 -7.55
CA LEU A 408 -11.75 26.19 -7.76
C LEU A 408 -12.49 25.87 -6.47
N PHE A 409 -11.74 25.68 -5.37
CA PHE A 409 -12.32 25.46 -4.04
C PHE A 409 -13.18 26.65 -3.59
N GLN A 410 -12.74 27.89 -3.84
CA GLN A 410 -13.54 29.08 -3.50
C GLN A 410 -14.80 29.18 -4.37
N GLY A 411 -14.74 28.89 -5.67
CA GLY A 411 -15.91 28.88 -6.55
C GLY A 411 -16.98 27.88 -6.10
N LEU A 412 -16.57 26.69 -5.66
CA LEU A 412 -17.48 25.67 -5.11
C LEU A 412 -18.16 26.10 -3.78
N LEU A 413 -17.47 26.91 -2.96
CA LEU A 413 -18.03 27.46 -1.71
C LEU A 413 -18.85 28.74 -1.93
N ASP A 414 -18.54 29.50 -2.99
CA ASP A 414 -19.24 30.71 -3.39
C ASP A 414 -20.57 30.37 -4.13
N SER A 415 -20.81 29.11 -4.50
CA SER A 415 -22.06 28.59 -5.06
C SER A 415 -22.89 27.77 -4.06
N ASP A 416 -22.40 26.61 -3.60
CA ASP A 416 -23.18 25.60 -2.86
C ASP A 416 -22.76 25.53 -1.36
N GLY A 417 -22.43 26.71 -0.81
CA GLY A 417 -21.85 26.86 0.53
C GLY A 417 -22.54 27.91 1.39
N ASP A 418 -22.81 27.57 2.65
CA ASP A 418 -23.31 28.49 3.70
C ASP A 418 -22.22 29.47 4.21
N GLY A 419 -21.46 30.05 3.27
CA GLY A 419 -20.46 31.11 3.43
C GLY A 419 -19.29 30.90 4.41
N LYS A 420 -19.22 29.78 5.15
CA LYS A 420 -18.36 29.67 6.36
C LYS A 420 -17.45 28.45 6.44
N VAL A 421 -17.95 27.21 6.37
CA VAL A 421 -17.09 25.98 6.50
C VAL A 421 -17.67 24.69 5.90
N ALA A 422 -18.79 24.75 5.17
CA ALA A 422 -19.48 23.56 4.66
C ALA A 422 -19.68 23.62 3.13
N PHE A 423 -19.75 22.44 2.51
CA PHE A 423 -20.07 22.24 1.10
C PHE A 423 -21.02 21.04 0.98
N ARG A 424 -22.04 21.13 0.12
CA ARG A 424 -22.99 20.04 -0.16
C ARG A 424 -22.78 19.50 -1.58
N THR A 425 -23.22 18.27 -1.84
CA THR A 425 -23.48 17.78 -3.19
C THR A 425 -24.42 16.56 -3.18
N THR A 426 -24.99 16.20 -4.34
CA THR A 426 -25.67 14.91 -4.56
C THR A 426 -24.86 13.97 -5.46
N SER A 427 -23.71 14.42 -6.00
CA SER A 427 -22.86 13.62 -6.88
C SER A 427 -21.82 12.80 -6.11
N LYS A 428 -21.88 11.47 -6.29
CA LYS A 428 -20.86 10.51 -5.80
C LYS A 428 -19.49 10.71 -6.47
N SER A 429 -19.45 11.28 -7.68
CA SER A 429 -18.20 11.67 -8.35
C SER A 429 -17.57 12.90 -7.69
N LEU A 430 -18.38 13.95 -7.45
CA LEU A 430 -17.88 15.18 -6.82
C LEU A 430 -17.43 14.95 -5.38
N VAL A 431 -18.08 14.04 -4.64
CA VAL A 431 -17.61 13.59 -3.31
C VAL A 431 -16.14 13.18 -3.35
N ARG A 432 -15.77 12.29 -4.26
CA ARG A 432 -14.39 11.80 -4.42
C ARG A 432 -13.45 12.93 -4.81
N ASP A 433 -13.81 13.69 -5.85
CA ASP A 433 -12.97 14.73 -6.41
C ASP A 433 -12.73 15.88 -5.39
N PHE A 434 -13.72 16.18 -4.57
CA PHE A 434 -13.65 17.18 -3.50
C PHE A 434 -12.80 16.72 -2.30
N ILE A 435 -12.81 15.41 -1.97
CA ILE A 435 -11.87 14.83 -0.99
C ILE A 435 -10.43 15.02 -1.47
N GLU A 436 -10.15 14.76 -2.75
CA GLU A 436 -8.82 14.97 -3.34
C GLU A 436 -8.42 16.46 -3.35
N LEU A 437 -9.31 17.35 -3.80
CA LEU A 437 -9.11 18.81 -3.80
C LEU A 437 -8.76 19.33 -2.39
N CYS A 438 -9.58 19.01 -1.39
CA CYS A 438 -9.36 19.41 0.00
C CYS A 438 -8.05 18.85 0.55
N THR A 439 -7.74 17.59 0.26
CA THR A 439 -6.51 16.93 0.71
C THR A 439 -5.28 17.60 0.10
N LYS A 440 -5.30 17.92 -1.20
CA LYS A 440 -4.21 18.64 -1.89
C LYS A 440 -4.02 20.06 -1.35
N LEU A 441 -5.12 20.73 -0.99
CA LEU A 441 -5.13 22.03 -0.31
C LEU A 441 -4.83 21.97 1.21
N SER A 442 -4.46 20.80 1.75
CA SER A 442 -4.12 20.59 3.18
C SER A 442 -5.26 20.88 4.19
N TYR A 443 -6.51 20.94 3.70
CA TYR A 443 -7.68 20.97 4.57
C TYR A 443 -7.92 19.60 5.21
N ASP A 444 -8.44 19.63 6.42
CA ASP A 444 -9.09 18.47 7.02
C ASP A 444 -10.58 18.54 6.72
N LEU A 445 -11.17 17.39 6.44
CA LEU A 445 -12.60 17.26 6.17
C LEU A 445 -13.23 16.13 6.98
N SER A 446 -14.54 16.23 7.19
CA SER A 446 -15.39 15.11 7.54
C SER A 446 -16.67 15.13 6.69
N LEU A 447 -17.01 13.98 6.12
CA LEU A 447 -18.17 13.73 5.27
C LEU A 447 -19.33 13.18 6.11
N ARG A 448 -20.54 13.70 5.92
CA ARG A 448 -21.80 13.08 6.34
C ARG A 448 -22.61 12.74 5.09
N GLU A 449 -22.83 11.46 4.86
CA GLU A 449 -23.89 10.99 3.97
C GLU A 449 -25.24 11.12 4.69
N GLY A 450 -26.25 11.56 3.97
CA GLY A 450 -27.62 11.71 4.45
C GLY A 450 -28.60 11.45 3.31
N HIS A 451 -29.89 11.32 3.66
CA HIS A 451 -30.94 11.07 2.70
C HIS A 451 -32.06 12.09 2.91
N ALA A 452 -32.58 12.67 1.82
CA ALA A 452 -33.60 13.70 1.86
C ALA A 452 -34.84 13.27 1.06
N GLN A 453 -36.00 13.49 1.66
CA GLN A 453 -37.30 13.43 1.00
C GLN A 453 -37.93 14.84 1.09
N GLY A 454 -38.42 15.35 -0.03
CA GLY A 454 -39.04 16.67 -0.13
C GLY A 454 -40.10 16.71 -1.23
N ASN A 455 -40.72 17.88 -1.39
CA ASN A 455 -41.70 18.14 -2.44
C ASN A 455 -41.42 19.53 -3.03
N ILE A 456 -41.18 19.60 -4.34
CA ILE A 456 -40.99 20.85 -5.09
C ILE A 456 -41.96 20.81 -6.27
N ASP A 457 -42.78 21.86 -6.41
CA ASP A 457 -43.79 22.01 -7.47
C ASP A 457 -44.70 20.77 -7.65
N GLY A 458 -45.10 20.16 -6.53
CA GLY A 458 -45.94 18.96 -6.47
C GLY A 458 -45.21 17.64 -6.76
N ARG A 459 -43.92 17.68 -7.11
CA ARG A 459 -43.09 16.51 -7.35
C ARG A 459 -42.39 16.07 -6.07
N LYS A 460 -42.64 14.84 -5.62
CA LYS A 460 -41.78 14.19 -4.62
C LYS A 460 -40.36 14.08 -5.17
N ILE A 461 -39.39 14.57 -4.40
CA ILE A 461 -37.96 14.45 -4.68
C ILE A 461 -37.34 13.64 -3.55
N GLU A 462 -36.59 12.60 -3.92
CA GLU A 462 -35.93 11.67 -3.01
C GLU A 462 -34.49 11.45 -3.48
N GLY A 463 -33.54 11.46 -2.54
CA GLY A 463 -32.13 11.25 -2.89
C GLY A 463 -31.12 11.39 -1.75
N ASP A 464 -29.98 10.75 -1.97
CA ASP A 464 -28.79 10.85 -1.12
C ASP A 464 -28.12 12.23 -1.31
N TYR A 465 -27.60 12.79 -0.22
CA TYR A 465 -26.78 14.00 -0.22
C TYR A 465 -25.54 13.84 0.67
N TYR A 466 -24.55 14.68 0.40
CA TYR A 466 -23.21 14.59 0.96
C TYR A 466 -22.77 15.94 1.53
N ASP A 467 -22.75 16.05 2.86
CA ASP A 467 -22.30 17.25 3.56
C ASP A 467 -20.82 17.11 3.95
N PHE A 468 -19.97 17.97 3.40
CA PHE A 468 -18.61 18.16 3.87
C PHE A 468 -18.55 19.25 4.95
N ASN A 469 -17.93 18.93 6.08
CA ASN A 469 -17.47 19.91 7.07
C ASN A 469 -15.96 20.06 6.94
N ILE A 470 -15.48 21.28 6.70
CA ILE A 470 -14.11 21.57 6.26
C ILE A 470 -13.37 22.38 7.34
N SER A 471 -12.06 22.21 7.48
CA SER A 471 -11.27 22.94 8.48
C SER A 471 -9.77 23.00 8.16
N ARG A 472 -9.17 24.19 8.29
CA ARG A 472 -7.69 24.35 8.22
C ARG A 472 -6.98 23.95 9.52
N THR A 473 -7.69 23.99 10.66
CA THR A 473 -7.15 23.80 12.02
C THR A 473 -6.35 22.50 12.16
N PRO A 474 -5.18 22.47 12.83
CA PRO A 474 -4.35 21.26 12.94
C PRO A 474 -5.07 20.07 13.57
N ARG A 475 -4.81 18.84 13.11
CA ARG A 475 -5.40 17.62 13.71
C ARG A 475 -4.50 17.05 14.79
N LEU A 476 -4.72 17.52 16.02
CA LEU A 476 -4.18 16.89 17.23
C LEU A 476 -4.98 15.64 17.60
N ALA A 477 -4.30 14.50 17.62
CA ALA A 477 -4.75 13.30 18.33
C ALA A 477 -4.38 13.41 19.81
N PHE A 478 -5.19 12.81 20.69
CA PHE A 478 -5.03 12.90 22.16
C PHE A 478 -5.19 11.54 22.81
N ARG A 479 -4.44 11.28 23.89
CA ARG A 479 -4.55 10.02 24.67
C ARG A 479 -5.98 9.74 25.15
N LYS A 480 -6.70 10.76 25.62
CA LYS A 480 -8.10 10.64 26.09
C LYS A 480 -9.10 10.24 24.99
N ASN A 481 -8.71 10.33 23.72
CA ASN A 481 -9.49 9.93 22.56
C ASN A 481 -9.05 8.55 22.01
N THR A 482 -8.24 7.81 22.76
CA THR A 482 -7.66 6.52 22.36
C THR A 482 -8.07 5.42 23.32
N SER A 483 -8.68 4.35 22.80
CA SER A 483 -9.21 3.24 23.61
C SER A 483 -8.68 1.90 23.14
N TRP A 484 -8.40 0.99 24.09
CA TRP A 484 -8.17 -0.42 23.78
C TRP A 484 -9.51 -1.14 23.68
N ILE A 485 -9.72 -1.91 22.62
CA ILE A 485 -10.95 -2.67 22.37
C ILE A 485 -10.56 -4.08 21.91
N ASN A 486 -11.11 -5.12 22.54
CA ASN A 486 -10.95 -6.48 22.04
C ASN A 486 -11.75 -6.64 20.74
N TYR A 487 -11.06 -7.03 19.68
CA TYR A 487 -11.62 -7.21 18.35
C TYR A 487 -11.51 -8.67 17.91
N ASP A 488 -12.45 -9.10 17.08
CA ASP A 488 -12.58 -10.43 16.52
C ASP A 488 -13.22 -10.27 15.14
N GLY A 489 -12.43 -10.38 14.07
CA GLY A 489 -12.91 -10.08 12.71
C GLY A 489 -11.81 -9.98 11.64
N ILE A 490 -12.21 -9.54 10.44
CA ILE A 490 -11.30 -9.36 9.29
C ILE A 490 -10.29 -8.24 9.57
N VAL A 491 -9.13 -8.32 8.91
CA VAL A 491 -8.04 -7.38 9.07
C VAL A 491 -7.31 -7.14 7.76
N TRP A 492 -7.02 -5.88 7.39
CA TRP A 492 -6.41 -5.53 6.09
C TRP A 492 -5.42 -4.35 6.14
N CYS A 493 -4.53 -4.30 5.15
CA CYS A 493 -3.54 -3.24 4.96
C CYS A 493 -3.16 -3.09 3.47
N LEU A 494 -2.53 -1.97 3.07
CA LEU A 494 -1.99 -1.79 1.72
C LEU A 494 -0.47 -1.60 1.75
N LYS A 495 0.23 -2.28 0.84
CA LYS A 495 1.60 -1.89 0.49
C LYS A 495 1.53 -0.76 -0.52
N VAL A 496 2.14 0.38 -0.21
CA VAL A 496 2.08 1.60 -1.03
C VAL A 496 3.48 1.96 -1.46
N LYS A 497 3.68 2.10 -2.77
CA LYS A 497 4.99 2.25 -3.37
C LYS A 497 5.77 3.46 -2.80
N ASP A 498 7.03 3.24 -2.49
CA ASP A 498 8.05 4.17 -1.96
C ASP A 498 7.76 4.86 -0.60
N ASN A 499 6.50 5.01 -0.19
CA ASN A 499 6.09 5.96 0.86
C ASN A 499 5.52 5.33 2.15
N GLU A 500 5.17 4.05 2.17
CA GLU A 500 4.69 3.32 3.38
C GLU A 500 3.46 3.92 4.11
N ASN A 501 2.61 4.71 3.42
CA ASN A 501 1.37 5.26 3.99
C ASN A 501 0.32 5.61 2.91
N PHE A 502 -0.93 5.74 3.32
CA PHE A 502 -2.06 6.14 2.47
C PHE A 502 -3.17 6.84 3.27
N LEU A 503 -4.04 7.55 2.56
CA LEU A 503 -5.25 8.13 3.12
C LEU A 503 -6.31 7.04 3.34
N VAL A 504 -6.77 6.89 4.59
CA VAL A 504 -7.90 6.00 4.96
C VAL A 504 -9.13 6.80 5.37
N GLU A 505 -10.31 6.19 5.25
CA GLU A 505 -11.60 6.71 5.72
C GLU A 505 -12.19 5.78 6.79
N ARG A 506 -12.79 6.36 7.84
CA ARG A 506 -13.69 5.65 8.75
C ARG A 506 -14.75 6.60 9.31
N ASN A 507 -16.02 6.20 9.22
CA ASN A 507 -17.18 6.98 9.68
C ASN A 507 -17.14 8.44 9.22
N GLY A 508 -16.83 8.64 7.93
CA GLY A 508 -16.76 9.95 7.28
C GLY A 508 -15.50 10.77 7.59
N LYS A 509 -14.53 10.22 8.31
CA LYS A 509 -13.31 10.94 8.72
C LYS A 509 -12.08 10.36 8.03
N PHE A 510 -11.25 11.24 7.48
CA PHE A 510 -10.16 10.88 6.58
C PHE A 510 -8.79 11.11 7.22
N VAL A 511 -7.86 10.17 7.21
CA VAL A 511 -6.54 10.34 7.86
C VAL A 511 -5.44 9.59 7.12
N PHE A 512 -4.26 10.20 7.01
CA PHE A 512 -3.08 9.49 6.51
C PHE A 512 -2.55 8.53 7.57
N SER A 513 -2.48 7.25 7.23
CA SER A 513 -2.07 6.16 8.11
C SER A 513 -1.00 5.33 7.39
N GLY A 514 -0.06 4.74 8.15
CA GLY A 514 1.05 3.99 7.54
C GLY A 514 0.64 2.62 7.02
N ASN A 515 1.63 1.77 6.77
CA ASN A 515 1.46 0.34 6.57
C ASN A 515 2.39 -0.45 7.51
N THR A 516 2.78 -1.67 7.13
CA THR A 516 3.42 -2.62 8.06
C THR A 516 4.53 -3.41 7.33
N ASN A 517 5.71 -3.66 7.96
CA ASN A 517 6.92 -4.27 7.34
C ASN A 517 7.83 -5.19 8.24
N LYS A 518 8.34 -6.32 7.72
CA LYS A 518 9.19 -7.45 8.23
C LYS A 518 9.40 -7.58 9.76
N VAL A 519 8.81 -8.58 10.45
CA VAL A 519 8.80 -8.88 11.93
C VAL A 519 9.05 -7.75 12.96
N TYR A 520 10.09 -6.93 12.80
CA TYR A 520 10.50 -5.77 13.58
C TYR A 520 10.67 -4.46 12.75
N GLY A 521 10.28 -4.42 11.47
CA GLY A 521 10.27 -3.19 10.66
C GLY A 521 11.53 -2.94 9.85
N GLU A 522 11.54 -1.82 9.11
CA GLU A 522 12.79 -1.22 8.65
C GLU A 522 13.59 -0.58 9.81
N MET A 523 13.02 -0.51 11.02
CA MET A 523 13.64 -0.05 12.27
C MET A 523 14.22 1.38 12.17
N LEU A 524 13.52 2.25 11.43
CA LEU A 524 13.97 3.61 11.08
C LEU A 524 14.22 4.54 12.28
N ASP A 525 13.72 4.19 13.48
CA ASP A 525 13.96 4.93 14.72
C ASP A 525 15.19 4.45 15.51
N ILE A 526 15.87 3.39 15.05
CA ILE A 526 17.14 2.91 15.60
C ILE A 526 18.30 3.60 14.85
N PRO A 527 19.11 4.45 15.51
CA PRO A 527 20.20 5.14 14.82
C PRO A 527 21.31 4.17 14.38
N VAL A 528 21.55 4.12 13.08
CA VAL A 528 22.61 3.34 12.44
C VAL A 528 23.83 4.23 12.17
N VAL A 529 25.02 3.71 12.46
CA VAL A 529 26.32 4.32 12.12
C VAL A 529 26.93 3.54 10.96
N GLU A 530 27.54 4.25 10.02
CA GLU A 530 28.32 3.63 8.94
C GLU A 530 29.79 3.53 9.34
N LYS A 531 30.41 2.37 9.11
CA LYS A 531 31.85 2.12 9.26
C LYS A 531 32.45 1.78 7.89
N LYS A 532 33.75 1.44 7.86
CA LYS A 532 34.49 1.11 6.64
C LYS A 532 33.87 -0.06 5.86
N GLU A 533 33.84 -1.27 6.43
CA GLU A 533 33.27 -2.47 5.80
C GLU A 533 31.84 -2.84 6.24
N ARG A 534 31.21 -2.12 7.19
CA ARG A 534 29.92 -2.52 7.76
C ARG A 534 29.08 -1.36 8.31
N TYR A 535 27.79 -1.61 8.51
CA TYR A 535 26.94 -0.81 9.40
C TYR A 535 27.02 -1.29 10.85
N ASP A 536 26.63 -0.44 11.79
CA ASP A 536 26.51 -0.77 13.22
C ASP A 536 25.38 0.04 13.88
N TYR A 537 24.91 -0.38 15.05
CA TYR A 537 23.95 0.40 15.85
C TYR A 537 24.67 1.41 16.75
N LYS A 538 24.14 2.64 16.86
CA LYS A 538 24.77 3.70 17.66
C LYS A 538 24.68 3.46 19.17
N ASN A 539 23.49 3.07 19.64
CA ASN A 539 23.11 3.13 21.07
C ASN A 539 22.64 1.79 21.66
N ILE A 540 22.50 0.73 20.84
CA ILE A 540 21.97 -0.58 21.25
C ILE A 540 22.86 -1.71 20.73
N ARG A 541 22.81 -2.89 21.37
CA ARG A 541 23.57 -4.08 20.96
C ARG A 541 22.76 -5.10 20.14
N GLY A 542 21.46 -4.88 19.97
CA GLY A 542 20.56 -5.79 19.28
C GLY A 542 19.09 -5.43 19.52
N ILE A 543 18.21 -6.01 18.71
CA ILE A 543 16.77 -5.83 18.74
C ILE A 543 16.17 -6.91 19.67
N SER A 544 15.52 -6.49 20.76
CA SER A 544 14.89 -7.40 21.73
C SER A 544 13.46 -7.75 21.34
N GLU A 545 12.88 -8.78 21.98
CA GLU A 545 11.50 -9.17 21.74
C GLU A 545 10.46 -8.19 22.28
N ASN A 546 10.92 -7.14 22.99
CA ASN A 546 10.12 -6.00 23.42
C ASN A 546 10.09 -4.88 22.36
N TYR A 547 10.96 -4.92 21.34
CA TYR A 547 10.84 -3.99 20.22
C TYR A 547 9.53 -4.28 19.46
N PRO A 548 8.73 -3.26 19.09
CA PRO A 548 7.43 -3.46 18.48
C PRO A 548 7.49 -4.27 17.18
N LEU A 549 6.45 -5.08 16.93
CA LEU A 549 6.40 -5.92 15.75
C LEU A 549 5.80 -5.20 14.54
N ASP A 550 6.30 -5.50 13.36
CA ASP A 550 5.92 -4.89 12.08
C ASP A 550 6.07 -5.99 11.00
N PHE A 551 5.35 -6.01 9.86
CA PHE A 551 5.27 -7.23 9.00
C PHE A 551 5.14 -7.02 7.47
N CYS A 552 6.08 -7.57 6.66
CA CYS A 552 6.37 -7.22 5.25
C CYS A 552 5.51 -7.94 4.23
N GLY A 553 4.54 -7.24 3.63
CA GLY A 553 3.81 -7.76 2.49
C GLY A 553 3.28 -9.18 2.73
N PRO A 554 3.27 -10.10 1.75
CA PRO A 554 2.57 -11.36 1.93
C PRO A 554 3.41 -12.28 2.83
N TYR A 555 4.71 -12.45 2.54
CA TYR A 555 5.61 -13.30 3.34
C TYR A 555 5.65 -12.88 4.81
N GLY A 556 5.81 -11.58 5.07
CA GLY A 556 5.88 -11.04 6.41
C GLY A 556 4.54 -11.09 7.14
N CYS A 557 3.41 -10.98 6.44
CA CYS A 557 2.05 -11.12 6.96
C CYS A 557 1.47 -12.54 6.88
N SER A 558 2.17 -13.54 6.31
CA SER A 558 1.75 -14.94 6.24
C SER A 558 2.55 -15.82 7.20
N LYS A 559 3.90 -15.70 7.20
CA LYS A 559 4.70 -15.93 8.42
C LYS A 559 4.13 -15.10 9.56
N GLY A 560 3.50 -13.98 9.20
CA GLY A 560 2.74 -13.08 10.03
C GLY A 560 1.33 -13.47 10.44
N THR A 561 0.50 -14.19 9.70
CA THR A 561 -0.75 -14.68 10.33
C THR A 561 -0.35 -15.63 11.46
N GLY A 562 0.78 -16.30 11.23
CA GLY A 562 1.82 -16.46 12.24
C GLY A 562 1.61 -17.44 13.54
N ASP A 563 1.92 -16.27 14.40
CA ASP A 563 2.30 -15.92 15.90
C ASP A 563 1.14 -15.63 16.80
N GLN A 564 0.20 -14.82 16.36
CA GLN A 564 -0.81 -14.44 17.32
C GLN A 564 -1.66 -15.68 17.68
N TYR A 565 -1.94 -16.63 16.77
CA TYR A 565 -2.49 -17.96 17.14
C TYR A 565 -1.56 -18.85 17.99
N THR A 566 -0.46 -19.45 17.53
CA THR A 566 0.55 -20.17 18.38
C THR A 566 0.80 -19.58 19.78
N ILE A 567 1.05 -18.27 19.96
CA ILE A 567 1.15 -17.70 21.33
C ILE A 567 -0.21 -17.73 22.05
N ASP A 568 -1.30 -17.34 21.39
CA ASP A 568 -2.63 -17.34 21.99
C ASP A 568 -3.18 -18.76 22.23
N TYR A 569 -2.75 -19.79 21.49
CA TYR A 569 -3.09 -21.20 21.69
C TYR A 569 -2.44 -21.74 22.98
N ALA A 570 -1.31 -21.17 23.42
CA ALA A 570 -0.78 -21.41 24.76
C ALA A 570 -1.58 -20.70 25.86
N ARG A 571 -2.24 -19.57 25.55
CA ARG A 571 -3.09 -18.79 26.46
C ARG A 571 -4.49 -19.40 26.61
N ILE A 572 -5.17 -19.66 25.50
CA ILE A 572 -6.57 -20.11 25.39
C ILE A 572 -6.69 -21.63 25.53
N TYR A 573 -5.91 -22.40 24.77
CA TYR A 573 -6.04 -23.88 24.70
C TYR A 573 -5.02 -24.64 25.55
N GLY A 574 -4.25 -23.93 26.37
CA GLY A 574 -3.28 -24.54 27.30
C GLY A 574 -2.02 -25.12 26.65
N LEU A 575 -1.81 -24.95 25.34
CA LEU A 575 -0.75 -25.65 24.59
C LEU A 575 0.66 -25.20 25.00
N ASN A 576 1.64 -26.10 24.83
CA ASN A 576 3.03 -25.89 25.22
C ASN A 576 3.84 -25.15 24.13
N THR A 577 3.36 -24.04 23.59
CA THR A 577 3.97 -23.38 22.42
C THR A 577 5.19 -22.51 22.75
N VAL A 578 6.16 -22.36 21.83
CA VAL A 578 7.37 -21.52 22.00
C VAL A 578 7.78 -20.94 20.64
N VAL A 579 7.82 -19.61 20.52
CA VAL A 579 8.05 -18.93 19.25
C VAL A 579 9.51 -18.51 19.08
N PHE A 580 10.08 -18.80 17.90
CA PHE A 580 11.45 -18.42 17.55
C PHE A 580 11.47 -17.50 16.33
N ARG A 581 11.88 -16.26 16.55
CA ARG A 581 12.11 -15.25 15.51
C ARG A 581 13.57 -15.37 15.08
N GLN A 582 13.77 -16.08 13.98
CA GLN A 582 15.09 -16.56 13.55
C GLN A 582 15.80 -15.55 12.63
N SER A 583 17.10 -15.34 12.85
CA SER A 583 17.93 -14.47 12.01
C SER A 583 19.19 -15.18 11.51
N GLY A 584 19.53 -14.97 10.24
CA GLY A 584 20.79 -15.39 9.62
C GLY A 584 21.15 -16.88 9.74
N ILE A 585 20.18 -17.79 9.79
CA ILE A 585 20.42 -19.23 9.96
C ILE A 585 21.19 -19.80 8.75
N TYR A 586 22.30 -20.51 8.99
CA TYR A 586 23.13 -21.08 7.93
C TYR A 586 23.87 -22.37 8.34
N GLY A 587 24.30 -23.15 7.36
CA GLY A 587 25.04 -24.40 7.59
C GLY A 587 24.79 -25.48 6.52
N PRO A 588 25.31 -26.70 6.72
CA PRO A 588 25.08 -27.85 5.85
C PRO A 588 23.62 -28.05 5.44
N HIS A 589 23.37 -28.58 4.24
CA HIS A 589 22.03 -28.80 3.66
C HIS A 589 21.24 -27.50 3.34
N GLN A 590 21.84 -26.32 3.48
CA GLN A 590 21.38 -25.07 2.89
C GLN A 590 21.88 -24.99 1.44
N PHE A 591 20.98 -25.16 0.46
CA PHE A 591 21.38 -25.19 -0.94
C PHE A 591 21.71 -23.81 -1.55
N GLY A 592 21.05 -22.72 -1.13
CA GLY A 592 21.41 -21.32 -1.44
C GLY A 592 21.16 -20.81 -2.87
N ILE A 593 20.40 -19.71 -3.00
CA ILE A 593 20.13 -18.97 -4.26
C ILE A 593 20.25 -17.44 -4.03
N GLU A 594 20.33 -16.61 -5.07
CA GLU A 594 20.56 -15.15 -4.92
C GLU A 594 19.43 -14.44 -4.12
N GLU A 595 18.24 -15.03 -4.05
CA GLU A 595 17.07 -14.57 -3.30
C GLU A 595 17.00 -15.16 -1.86
N GLN A 596 17.71 -16.25 -1.55
CA GLN A 596 17.59 -16.95 -0.27
C GLN A 596 18.88 -17.66 0.19
N GLY A 597 19.28 -17.38 1.44
CA GLY A 597 20.36 -18.08 2.12
C GLY A 597 21.73 -17.52 1.71
N TRP A 598 21.91 -16.22 1.92
CA TRP A 598 23.02 -15.42 1.38
C TRP A 598 24.40 -16.06 1.61
N LEU A 599 24.70 -16.56 2.81
CA LEU A 599 25.98 -17.22 3.09
C LEU A 599 26.22 -18.44 2.18
N ALA A 600 25.20 -19.27 1.96
CA ALA A 600 25.29 -20.42 1.04
C ALA A 600 25.34 -19.99 -0.43
N TRP A 601 24.63 -18.93 -0.80
CA TRP A 601 24.73 -18.34 -2.14
C TRP A 601 26.14 -17.83 -2.46
N PHE A 602 26.77 -17.05 -1.56
CA PHE A 602 28.13 -16.56 -1.80
C PHE A 602 29.17 -17.70 -1.77
N CYS A 603 28.99 -18.72 -0.92
CA CYS A 603 29.79 -19.96 -1.00
C CYS A 603 29.66 -20.64 -2.37
N ASN A 604 28.43 -20.78 -2.89
CA ASN A 604 28.17 -21.35 -4.21
C ASN A 604 28.80 -20.50 -5.32
N ALA A 605 28.60 -19.18 -5.30
CA ALA A 605 29.07 -18.30 -6.35
C ALA A 605 30.59 -18.36 -6.51
N LEU A 606 31.33 -18.39 -5.39
CA LEU A 606 32.79 -18.51 -5.40
C LEU A 606 33.27 -19.92 -5.81
N LEU A 607 32.60 -20.98 -5.34
CA LEU A 607 32.97 -22.38 -5.63
C LEU A 607 32.57 -22.88 -7.03
N PHE A 608 31.72 -22.14 -7.75
CA PHE A 608 31.24 -22.43 -9.10
C PHE A 608 31.45 -21.27 -10.10
N ASP A 609 32.30 -20.30 -9.74
CA ASP A 609 32.75 -19.21 -10.60
C ASP A 609 31.58 -18.44 -11.25
N LYS A 610 30.60 -18.05 -10.42
CA LYS A 610 29.43 -17.25 -10.83
C LYS A 610 29.63 -15.77 -10.55
N PRO A 611 29.20 -14.89 -11.46
CA PRO A 611 29.13 -13.46 -11.18
C PRO A 611 28.09 -13.19 -10.09
N VAL A 612 28.39 -12.21 -9.23
CA VAL A 612 27.60 -11.87 -8.05
C VAL A 612 27.00 -10.47 -8.19
N THR A 613 25.74 -10.28 -7.80
CA THR A 613 25.16 -8.95 -7.63
C THR A 613 25.14 -8.56 -6.14
N ILE A 614 25.89 -7.51 -5.77
CA ILE A 614 25.79 -6.86 -4.46
C ILE A 614 24.70 -5.80 -4.57
N PHE A 615 23.55 -6.05 -3.96
CA PHE A 615 22.43 -5.11 -3.95
C PHE A 615 22.66 -4.06 -2.85
N GLY A 616 22.86 -2.80 -3.22
CA GLY A 616 23.31 -1.75 -2.29
C GLY A 616 24.84 -1.63 -2.23
N ASP A 617 25.42 -1.56 -1.03
CA ASP A 617 26.82 -1.14 -0.79
C ASP A 617 27.75 -2.23 -0.22
N GLY A 618 27.24 -3.43 0.06
CA GLY A 618 27.98 -4.53 0.67
C GLY A 618 28.24 -4.40 2.17
N LYS A 619 27.94 -3.24 2.76
CA LYS A 619 28.10 -2.99 4.21
C LYS A 619 26.96 -3.55 5.04
N GLN A 620 25.94 -4.16 4.41
CA GLN A 620 24.73 -4.61 5.11
C GLN A 620 25.01 -5.75 6.08
N VAL A 621 24.70 -5.55 7.36
CA VAL A 621 24.98 -6.52 8.43
C VAL A 621 23.77 -7.38 8.75
N ARG A 622 24.00 -8.68 8.93
CA ARG A 622 23.09 -9.56 9.66
C ARG A 622 23.84 -10.25 10.79
N ASP A 623 23.19 -10.48 11.92
CA ASP A 623 23.63 -11.53 12.82
C ASP A 623 23.43 -12.90 12.18
N VAL A 624 24.39 -13.80 12.36
CA VAL A 624 24.46 -15.09 11.67
C VAL A 624 24.53 -16.21 12.68
N LEU A 625 23.71 -17.25 12.50
CA LEU A 625 23.60 -18.35 13.45
C LEU A 625 23.84 -19.69 12.76
N TYR A 626 24.88 -20.39 13.20
CA TYR A 626 25.18 -21.71 12.69
C TYR A 626 24.11 -22.73 13.14
N ILE A 627 23.75 -23.65 12.24
CA ILE A 627 22.57 -24.52 12.39
C ILE A 627 22.56 -25.33 13.70
N ASP A 628 23.69 -25.86 14.15
CA ASP A 628 23.76 -26.66 15.40
C ASP A 628 23.33 -25.85 16.64
N ASP A 629 23.58 -24.54 16.64
CA ASP A 629 23.21 -23.65 17.74
C ASP A 629 21.70 -23.38 17.76
N LEU A 630 21.05 -23.27 16.59
CA LEU A 630 19.58 -23.21 16.48
C LEU A 630 18.93 -24.50 17.02
N LEU A 631 19.49 -25.67 16.70
CA LEU A 631 18.97 -26.96 17.16
C LEU A 631 19.16 -27.16 18.66
N ARG A 632 20.26 -26.65 19.21
CA ARG A 632 20.48 -26.53 20.66
C ARG A 632 19.48 -25.57 21.31
N ALA A 633 19.04 -24.51 20.64
CA ALA A 633 17.95 -23.65 21.12
C ALA A 633 16.62 -24.42 21.24
N PHE A 634 16.29 -25.23 20.22
CA PHE A 634 15.05 -26.04 20.22
C PHE A 634 15.02 -27.03 21.40
N ASP A 635 16.12 -27.78 21.61
CA ASP A 635 16.23 -28.75 22.71
C ASP A 635 16.22 -28.08 24.10
N LEU A 636 16.93 -26.96 24.28
CA LEU A 636 16.94 -26.24 25.56
C LEU A 636 15.60 -25.58 25.88
N ALA A 637 14.92 -24.99 24.90
CA ALA A 637 13.61 -24.39 25.12
C ALA A 637 12.52 -25.43 25.44
N PHE A 638 12.57 -26.59 24.77
CA PHE A 638 11.71 -27.74 25.10
C PHE A 638 11.97 -28.28 26.52
N LYS A 639 13.25 -28.45 26.89
CA LYS A 639 13.64 -28.84 28.27
C LYS A 639 13.14 -27.84 29.32
N ASN A 640 13.10 -26.55 28.99
CA ASN A 640 12.63 -25.47 29.85
C ASN A 640 11.16 -25.06 29.59
N ILE A 641 10.30 -25.96 29.08
CA ILE A 641 8.96 -25.58 28.60
C ILE A 641 8.09 -24.84 29.63
N LYS A 642 8.24 -25.14 30.93
CA LYS A 642 7.58 -24.40 32.03
C LYS A 642 7.90 -22.89 32.06
N LYS A 643 9.07 -22.49 31.56
CA LYS A 643 9.52 -21.09 31.44
C LYS A 643 9.28 -20.49 30.06
N THR A 644 9.35 -21.30 29.00
CA THR A 644 9.34 -20.82 27.60
C THR A 644 7.96 -20.81 26.95
N ARG A 645 6.97 -21.53 27.52
CA ARG A 645 5.60 -21.60 27.01
C ARG A 645 4.97 -20.21 26.79
N GLY A 646 4.31 -20.02 25.64
CA GLY A 646 3.54 -18.83 25.29
C GLY A 646 4.38 -17.57 25.04
N LYS A 647 5.69 -17.73 24.81
CA LYS A 647 6.63 -16.62 24.58
C LYS A 647 7.30 -16.74 23.21
N ALA A 648 7.62 -15.58 22.64
CA ALA A 648 8.60 -15.45 21.56
C ALA A 648 10.01 -15.16 22.07
N TYR A 649 11.00 -15.66 21.34
CA TYR A 649 12.43 -15.45 21.54
C TYR A 649 13.12 -15.11 20.23
N ASN A 650 14.07 -14.18 20.26
CA ASN A 650 14.95 -13.88 19.13
C ASN A 650 16.12 -14.87 19.12
N ILE A 651 16.31 -15.54 17.99
CA ILE A 651 17.31 -16.61 17.81
C ILE A 651 18.13 -16.31 16.56
N GLY A 652 19.23 -15.61 16.79
CA GLY A 652 20.26 -15.31 15.81
C GLY A 652 21.64 -15.28 16.50
N GLY A 653 22.68 -14.85 15.79
CA GLY A 653 24.02 -14.72 16.37
C GLY A 653 24.12 -13.63 17.45
N GLY A 654 23.27 -12.60 17.37
CA GLY A 654 23.45 -11.39 18.15
C GLY A 654 24.75 -10.63 17.83
N PRO A 655 25.14 -9.63 18.65
CA PRO A 655 26.20 -8.67 18.30
C PRO A 655 27.54 -9.33 17.99
N ASN A 656 27.96 -10.28 18.83
CA ASN A 656 29.26 -10.93 18.76
C ASN A 656 29.40 -11.91 17.57
N PHE A 657 28.30 -12.24 16.88
CA PHE A 657 28.27 -13.20 15.77
C PHE A 657 27.50 -12.57 14.60
N SER A 658 28.04 -11.48 14.04
CA SER A 658 27.40 -10.70 12.98
C SER A 658 28.38 -10.28 11.89
N LEU A 659 27.97 -10.44 10.62
CA LEU A 659 28.78 -10.20 9.43
C LEU A 659 28.09 -9.23 8.47
N SER A 660 28.89 -8.38 7.82
CA SER A 660 28.55 -7.73 6.55
C SER A 660 28.85 -8.63 5.35
N ILE A 661 28.50 -8.18 4.14
CA ILE A 661 28.85 -8.89 2.90
C ILE A 661 30.37 -8.82 2.68
N TRP A 662 31.01 -7.68 2.99
CA TRP A 662 32.47 -7.52 2.89
C TRP A 662 33.24 -8.41 3.87
N GLU A 663 32.79 -8.54 5.12
CA GLU A 663 33.42 -9.43 6.11
C GLU A 663 33.27 -10.92 5.69
N LEU A 664 32.11 -11.30 5.14
CA LEU A 664 31.93 -12.63 4.56
C LEU A 664 32.82 -12.87 3.33
N PHE A 665 33.02 -11.86 2.48
CA PHE A 665 33.89 -11.96 1.32
C PHE A 665 35.33 -12.24 1.75
N GLU A 666 35.89 -11.49 2.71
CA GLU A 666 37.26 -11.72 3.19
C GLU A 666 37.45 -13.18 3.67
N ILE A 667 36.51 -13.69 4.48
CA ILE A 667 36.54 -15.08 4.98
C ILE A 667 36.53 -16.08 3.82
N LEU A 668 35.66 -15.90 2.83
CA LEU A 668 35.51 -16.85 1.71
C LEU A 668 36.65 -16.77 0.68
N GLU A 669 37.17 -15.59 0.40
CA GLU A 669 38.36 -15.40 -0.45
C GLU A 669 39.59 -16.06 0.21
N LYS A 670 39.79 -15.84 1.52
CA LYS A 670 40.86 -16.46 2.31
C LYS A 670 40.74 -17.99 2.41
N LEU A 671 39.53 -18.54 2.40
CA LEU A 671 39.27 -20.00 2.39
C LEU A 671 39.42 -20.66 1.01
N SER A 672 39.48 -19.88 -0.07
CA SER A 672 39.45 -20.40 -1.45
C SER A 672 40.66 -20.04 -2.30
N GLY A 673 41.42 -18.99 -1.93
CA GLY A 673 42.45 -18.40 -2.78
C GLY A 673 41.90 -17.67 -4.02
N LYS A 674 40.58 -17.53 -4.14
CA LYS A 674 39.90 -16.85 -5.26
C LYS A 674 39.42 -15.46 -4.83
N LYS A 675 39.20 -14.59 -5.83
CA LYS A 675 38.48 -13.31 -5.67
C LYS A 675 37.06 -13.41 -6.21
N PHE A 676 36.13 -12.67 -5.61
CA PHE A 676 34.76 -12.55 -6.14
C PHE A 676 34.72 -11.69 -7.41
N ASN A 677 34.08 -12.21 -8.46
CA ASN A 677 33.62 -11.41 -9.57
C ASN A 677 32.22 -10.87 -9.22
N TYR A 678 32.12 -9.57 -8.92
CA TYR A 678 30.87 -8.94 -8.50
C TYR A 678 30.60 -7.63 -9.22
N LYS A 679 29.31 -7.25 -9.25
CA LYS A 679 28.82 -5.94 -9.68
C LYS A 679 27.85 -5.40 -8.62
N PHE A 680 27.67 -4.09 -8.60
CA PHE A 680 26.61 -3.48 -7.78
C PHE A 680 25.24 -3.53 -8.49
N GLY A 681 24.20 -3.66 -7.69
CA GLY A 681 22.80 -3.54 -8.08
C GLY A 681 22.05 -2.59 -7.14
N PRO A 682 20.83 -2.14 -7.51
CA PRO A 682 20.03 -1.26 -6.66
C PRO A 682 19.70 -1.91 -5.32
N TRP A 683 19.42 -1.09 -4.31
CA TRP A 683 19.02 -1.58 -2.99
C TRP A 683 17.73 -2.40 -3.07
N ARG A 684 17.68 -3.58 -2.44
CA ARG A 684 16.49 -4.45 -2.44
C ARG A 684 15.39 -3.85 -1.55
N PRO A 685 14.14 -3.66 -2.03
CA PRO A 685 13.05 -3.12 -1.22
C PRO A 685 12.82 -3.88 0.09
N GLY A 686 12.72 -3.17 1.21
CA GLY A 686 12.54 -3.77 2.53
C GLY A 686 13.76 -4.50 3.09
N ASP A 687 14.96 -4.34 2.50
CA ASP A 687 16.19 -4.94 3.05
C ASP A 687 16.94 -3.96 3.97
N GLN A 688 17.11 -4.33 5.24
CA GLN A 688 17.64 -3.44 6.28
C GLN A 688 19.15 -3.18 6.08
N LYS A 689 19.64 -1.98 6.44
CA LYS A 689 21.10 -1.72 6.54
C LYS A 689 21.79 -2.62 7.56
N ILE A 690 21.11 -2.91 8.67
CA ILE A 690 21.60 -3.78 9.73
C ILE A 690 20.41 -4.47 10.41
N TYR A 691 20.57 -5.74 10.75
CA TYR A 691 19.74 -6.41 11.75
C TYR A 691 20.64 -7.28 12.64
N ILE A 692 20.46 -7.17 13.95
CA ILE A 692 21.15 -7.97 14.96
C ILE A 692 20.13 -8.29 16.06
N SER A 693 19.99 -9.56 16.44
CA SER A 693 19.14 -10.00 17.55
C SER A 693 19.74 -9.61 18.91
N ASP A 694 18.95 -9.03 19.82
CA ASP A 694 19.24 -9.22 21.24
C ASP A 694 18.73 -10.60 21.66
N ILE A 695 19.67 -11.43 22.11
CA ILE A 695 19.45 -12.82 22.52
C ILE A 695 19.46 -12.98 24.06
N SER A 696 19.53 -11.87 24.81
CA SER A 696 19.59 -11.85 26.28
C SER A 696 18.45 -12.62 26.95
N LYS A 697 17.24 -12.56 26.39
CA LYS A 697 16.05 -13.25 26.89
C LYS A 697 16.14 -14.77 26.76
N ALA A 698 16.68 -15.28 25.64
CA ALA A 698 16.91 -16.72 25.45
C ALA A 698 17.98 -17.26 26.40
N LYS A 699 19.04 -16.47 26.63
CA LYS A 699 20.07 -16.76 27.64
C LYS A 699 19.51 -16.80 29.05
N LYS A 700 18.64 -15.83 29.41
CA LYS A 700 17.99 -15.73 30.71
C LYS A 700 17.00 -16.87 30.99
N ASP A 701 16.09 -17.14 30.05
CA ASP A 701 14.96 -18.04 30.32
C ASP A 701 15.34 -19.53 30.20
N PHE A 702 16.28 -19.89 29.32
CA PHE A 702 16.65 -21.30 29.07
C PHE A 702 18.16 -21.54 28.82
N GLY A 703 19.03 -20.60 29.20
CA GLY A 703 20.49 -20.80 29.20
C GLY A 703 21.15 -20.84 27.82
N TRP A 704 20.45 -20.42 26.77
CA TRP A 704 20.97 -20.51 25.40
C TRP A 704 21.76 -19.27 24.96
N GLN A 705 22.86 -19.53 24.26
CA GLN A 705 23.66 -18.56 23.50
C GLN A 705 24.34 -19.33 22.34
N PRO A 706 24.71 -18.69 21.21
CA PRO A 706 25.55 -19.29 20.18
C PRO A 706 26.92 -19.71 20.72
N LEU A 707 27.60 -20.61 19.99
CA LEU A 707 28.92 -21.14 20.32
C LEU A 707 29.85 -21.19 19.10
N ALA A 708 29.34 -21.49 17.90
CA ALA A 708 30.16 -21.51 16.69
C ALA A 708 30.41 -20.09 16.18
N SER A 709 31.68 -19.72 15.95
CA SER A 709 32.02 -18.39 15.41
C SER A 709 31.56 -18.24 13.95
N PRO A 710 31.40 -17.00 13.43
CA PRO A 710 31.06 -16.79 12.03
C PRO A 710 32.07 -17.45 11.08
N GLU A 711 33.37 -17.34 11.38
CA GLU A 711 34.45 -17.91 10.57
C GLU A 711 34.43 -19.45 10.61
N GLU A 712 34.19 -20.04 11.80
CA GLU A 712 34.13 -21.49 11.97
C GLU A 712 32.91 -22.08 11.25
N GLY A 713 31.73 -21.47 11.41
CA GLY A 713 30.50 -21.88 10.74
C GLY A 713 30.57 -21.67 9.22
N VAL A 714 31.15 -20.57 8.75
CA VAL A 714 31.34 -20.32 7.30
C VAL A 714 32.32 -21.33 6.72
N LYS A 715 33.42 -21.67 7.43
CA LYS A 715 34.34 -22.74 7.05
C LYS A 715 33.64 -24.11 6.99
N LYS A 716 32.73 -24.43 7.93
CA LYS A 716 31.91 -25.66 7.88
C LYS A 716 30.98 -25.69 6.65
N LEU A 717 30.28 -24.58 6.37
CA LEU A 717 29.42 -24.45 5.19
C LEU A 717 30.20 -24.56 3.87
N TYR A 718 31.28 -23.80 3.72
CA TYR A 718 32.18 -23.82 2.56
C TYR A 718 32.72 -25.23 2.30
N ASN A 719 33.20 -25.93 3.34
CA ASN A 719 33.65 -27.31 3.24
C ASN A 719 32.54 -28.27 2.82
N TRP A 720 31.30 -28.07 3.30
CA TRP A 720 30.16 -28.88 2.88
C TRP A 720 29.81 -28.64 1.39
N VAL A 721 29.72 -27.38 0.94
CA VAL A 721 29.47 -27.04 -0.48
C VAL A 721 30.58 -27.61 -1.39
N SER A 722 31.83 -27.46 -0.98
CA SER A 722 32.99 -27.94 -1.75
C SER A 722 33.02 -29.47 -1.89
N LYS A 723 32.70 -30.21 -0.81
CA LYS A 723 32.56 -31.68 -0.86
C LYS A 723 31.32 -32.15 -1.63
N ASN A 724 30.28 -31.33 -1.73
CA ASN A 724 28.98 -31.70 -2.31
C ASN A 724 28.70 -31.06 -3.68
N LYS A 725 29.71 -30.60 -4.45
CA LYS A 725 29.48 -29.82 -5.69
C LYS A 725 28.52 -30.48 -6.70
N VAL A 726 28.55 -31.82 -6.82
CA VAL A 726 27.61 -32.58 -7.67
C VAL A 726 26.16 -32.49 -7.15
N LEU A 727 25.97 -32.53 -5.83
CA LEU A 727 24.67 -32.40 -5.16
C LEU A 727 24.08 -31.01 -5.39
N ILE A 728 24.90 -29.95 -5.26
CA ILE A 728 24.50 -28.56 -5.51
C ILE A 728 24.04 -28.37 -6.96
N LYS A 729 24.85 -28.81 -7.94
CA LYS A 729 24.45 -28.80 -9.36
C LYS A 729 23.14 -29.56 -9.60
N LYS A 730 22.96 -30.74 -8.97
CA LYS A 730 21.77 -31.58 -9.10
C LYS A 730 20.51 -30.97 -8.46
N ALA A 731 20.65 -30.24 -7.37
CA ALA A 731 19.55 -29.52 -6.72
C ALA A 731 19.00 -28.35 -7.55
N GLY A 732 19.74 -27.89 -8.57
CA GLY A 732 19.24 -26.95 -9.58
C GLY A 732 19.40 -25.47 -9.23
N VAL A 733 20.16 -25.10 -8.18
CA VAL A 733 20.32 -23.71 -7.70
C VAL A 733 20.99 -22.71 -8.65
N PHE A 734 21.30 -23.12 -9.89
CA PHE A 734 21.77 -22.24 -10.97
C PHE A 734 20.83 -22.24 -12.19
N LYS A 735 19.64 -22.83 -12.08
CA LYS A 735 18.56 -22.70 -13.07
C LYS A 735 17.77 -21.43 -12.75
N LYS A 736 17.46 -20.66 -13.80
CA LYS A 736 16.41 -19.63 -13.76
C LYS A 736 15.03 -20.30 -13.75
#